data_AF-F8CMW6-F1
#
_entry.id   AF-F8CMW6-F1
#
_cell.length_a   1.000
_cell.length_b   1.000
_cell.length_c   1.000
_cell.angle_alpha   90.00
_cell.angle_beta   90.00
_cell.angle_gamma   90.00
#
_symmetry.space_group_name_H-M   'P 1'
#
loop_
_entity.id
_entity.type
_entity.pdbx_description
1 polymer ?
#
loop_
_entity_poly.entity_id
_entity_poly.type
_entity_poly.pdbx_seq_one_letter_code
_entity_poly.pdbx_strand_id
1 'polypeptide(L)'
;MGDGSPPRAPDGGSPEVQGLVGLDARPANPTCVAPPRPTDAAGATVARAYPELSFTQPVFALQAPGDSRRIYVVERGGRVRVFDKDAVPPTSAVFVDLSGKVNVEHDETGLLGMAFHPAFATNGQVFISYVGNNAMGGLASFIVRYRSADGGATLDPASAEVVLEQEQPFSFHNGGHLAFGPDGFLYFALGDGGGRVDPERRAQNPELLFGKMLRLDVDGARPYAIPPTNPYATAGGRKEIYATGFRNPWRWSFDRSTGAIWLGDVGEKLLEEINRVELGGNYGWSILEGTECARGGTCATTGLTPPVAVYGRDEGVSVTGGYVYRGTAVPALVGKYVFGDFGTGRIWTLPADAAPGGGAKPTLLATAPLSISSFAELNDGELLVVDFAGGGLHRLQASAPPAPGGGAFPTLLSATGCADPTNPNLPSAGLIPYNVNAPLWSDGAQKERFIGVPDGTSMKVGPEGVLDAPPGTVAVKTFLLGGRRVETRLFMRHPDGVWAGYTYEWNDAGTDAVLLETGKVKPVGAQTWTFPSRGDCMQCHNAAAGFVLGLEVAQLNRDFPYPGGRLAPQLGTLAHIGVLTLPGPVAQLPRMPAYDGPEPVEERARAYLHANCAVCHRPEGLGRGESDLRYATPLANTKLCGVAPEHGDLGVAGALLITPGDPSRSVLSRRMHGQPPARMPPLAVSVKDTQGTELVDAWISSLPACPAGP
;
A
#
# COMPACT_ATOMS: atom_id res chain seq x y z
N MET A 1 71.96 56.18 -17.20
CA MET A 1 71.60 55.73 -18.56
C MET A 1 71.23 54.26 -18.44
N GLY A 2 69.94 53.97 -18.40
CA GLY A 2 69.41 52.61 -18.32
C GLY A 2 68.30 52.48 -19.35
N ASP A 3 68.60 51.75 -20.42
CA ASP A 3 67.62 51.18 -21.34
C ASP A 3 66.87 50.05 -20.60
N GLY A 4 65.66 49.62 -20.93
CA GLY A 4 64.82 49.83 -22.09
C GLY A 4 63.97 48.56 -22.20
N SER A 5 62.78 48.55 -21.59
CA SER A 5 61.65 47.65 -21.89
C SER A 5 60.41 48.08 -21.11
N PRO A 6 59.25 48.32 -21.77
CA PRO A 6 58.01 48.71 -21.10
C PRO A 6 57.34 47.50 -20.40
N PRO A 7 56.56 47.73 -19.34
CA PRO A 7 55.88 46.66 -18.60
C PRO A 7 54.78 45.99 -19.44
N ARG A 8 54.74 44.66 -19.36
CA ARG A 8 53.67 43.80 -19.88
C ARG A 8 52.32 44.22 -19.30
N ALA A 9 51.33 44.44 -20.17
CA ALA A 9 49.94 44.58 -19.75
C ALA A 9 49.48 43.29 -19.03
N PRO A 10 48.59 43.37 -18.02
CA PRO A 10 48.02 42.19 -17.39
C PRO A 10 47.24 41.39 -18.43
N ASP A 11 47.44 40.08 -18.41
CA ASP A 11 46.76 39.12 -19.27
C ASP A 11 45.26 39.39 -19.26
N GLY A 12 44.71 39.55 -20.47
CA GLY A 12 43.28 39.66 -20.69
C GLY A 12 42.60 38.44 -20.09
N GLY A 13 41.85 38.67 -19.01
CA GLY A 13 40.88 37.71 -18.52
C GLY A 13 40.01 37.28 -19.68
N SER A 14 40.03 35.99 -19.97
CA SER A 14 39.05 35.35 -20.84
C SER A 14 37.66 35.74 -20.32
N PRO A 15 36.69 36.11 -21.18
CA PRO A 15 35.33 36.34 -20.71
C PRO A 15 34.85 35.03 -20.09
N GLU A 16 34.55 35.05 -18.79
CA GLU A 16 33.75 33.99 -18.17
C GLU A 16 32.48 33.85 -19.02
N VAL A 17 32.30 32.68 -19.64
CA VAL A 17 31.03 32.31 -20.23
C VAL A 17 30.06 32.16 -19.07
N GLN A 18 29.42 33.26 -18.65
CA GLN A 18 28.26 33.21 -17.77
C GLN A 18 27.22 32.35 -18.48
N GLY A 19 26.99 31.14 -17.95
CA GLY A 19 25.94 30.26 -18.46
C GLY A 19 24.61 31.01 -18.45
N LEU A 20 23.81 30.88 -19.51
CA LEU A 20 22.47 31.45 -19.58
C LEU A 20 21.65 30.91 -18.39
N VAL A 21 21.25 31.80 -17.47
CA VAL A 21 20.38 31.48 -16.33
C VAL A 21 19.00 32.08 -16.54
N GLY A 22 17.97 31.29 -16.24
CA GLY A 22 16.57 31.68 -16.45
C GLY A 22 16.03 32.65 -15.41
N LEU A 23 16.57 32.60 -14.18
CA LEU A 23 16.21 33.44 -13.04
C LEU A 23 17.51 33.92 -12.38
N ASP A 24 17.61 35.23 -12.10
CA ASP A 24 18.81 35.83 -11.48
C ASP A 24 18.89 35.55 -9.97
N ALA A 25 17.74 35.36 -9.33
CA ALA A 25 17.65 35.08 -7.90
C ALA A 25 16.44 34.18 -7.63
N ARG A 26 16.50 33.45 -6.52
CA ARG A 26 15.37 32.65 -6.05
C ARG A 26 14.24 33.57 -5.59
N PRO A 27 13.01 33.40 -6.10
CA PRO A 27 11.85 34.06 -5.52
C PRO A 27 11.66 33.64 -4.06
N ALA A 28 11.44 34.59 -3.16
CA ALA A 28 11.13 34.30 -1.77
C ALA A 28 9.77 33.58 -1.68
N ASN A 29 9.68 32.51 -0.89
CA ASN A 29 8.48 31.70 -0.74
C ASN A 29 7.93 31.74 0.70
N PRO A 30 7.35 32.88 1.13
CA PRO A 30 6.82 33.01 2.48
C PRO A 30 5.45 32.35 2.67
N THR A 31 4.74 31.99 1.58
CA THR A 31 3.33 31.56 1.65
C THR A 31 3.08 30.12 1.22
N CYS A 32 3.73 29.61 0.17
CA CYS A 32 3.50 28.24 -0.31
C CYS A 32 4.48 27.27 0.37
N VAL A 33 4.30 27.11 1.69
CA VAL A 33 5.05 26.17 2.52
C VAL A 33 4.05 25.21 3.14
N ALA A 34 4.33 23.90 3.05
CA ALA A 34 3.43 22.89 3.57
C ALA A 34 3.18 23.12 5.08
N PRO A 35 1.93 23.36 5.51
CA PRO A 35 1.61 23.50 6.93
C PRO A 35 1.72 22.13 7.62
N PRO A 36 1.55 22.04 8.95
CA PRO A 36 1.25 20.77 9.60
C PRO A 36 0.09 20.06 8.89
N ARG A 37 0.15 18.73 8.80
CA ARG A 37 -0.94 17.96 8.17
C ARG A 37 -2.26 18.27 8.89
N PRO A 38 -3.39 18.37 8.16
CA PRO A 38 -4.69 18.28 8.80
C PRO A 38 -4.71 17.00 9.61
N THR A 39 -5.11 17.07 10.87
CA THR A 39 -5.41 15.89 11.65
C THR A 39 -6.47 15.11 10.90
N ASP A 40 -6.16 13.87 10.50
CA ASP A 40 -7.18 12.98 9.93
C ASP A 40 -8.37 12.92 10.90
N ALA A 41 -9.57 12.87 10.35
CA ALA A 41 -10.83 13.17 11.03
C ALA A 41 -11.17 12.26 12.24
N ALA A 42 -10.28 11.35 12.63
CA ALA A 42 -10.48 10.45 13.76
C ALA A 42 -9.28 10.36 14.72
N GLY A 43 -8.54 11.44 14.95
CA GLY A 43 -7.88 11.64 16.26
C GLY A 43 -6.80 10.62 16.67
N ALA A 44 -6.23 9.85 15.73
CA ALA A 44 -5.05 9.03 15.98
C ALA A 44 -4.02 9.05 14.83
N THR A 45 -2.75 8.88 15.17
CA THR A 45 -1.62 8.67 14.23
C THR A 45 -0.97 7.31 14.47
N VAL A 46 -0.22 6.82 13.49
CA VAL A 46 0.57 5.58 13.58
C VAL A 46 2.05 5.93 13.71
N ALA A 47 2.74 5.36 14.71
CA ALA A 47 4.17 5.61 14.93
C ALA A 47 4.93 4.32 15.24
N ARG A 48 6.20 4.22 14.80
CA ARG A 48 7.06 3.06 15.07
C ARG A 48 7.23 2.87 16.60
N ALA A 49 6.93 1.67 17.09
CA ALA A 49 6.89 1.36 18.52
C ALA A 49 8.27 1.00 19.10
N TYR A 50 9.04 0.21 18.33
CA TYR A 50 10.37 -0.29 18.66
C TYR A 50 11.28 -0.10 17.44
N PRO A 51 11.91 1.07 17.28
CA PRO A 51 12.78 1.37 16.14
C PRO A 51 14.04 0.49 16.06
N GLU A 52 14.49 -0.06 17.19
CA GLU A 52 15.69 -0.90 17.30
C GLU A 52 15.47 -2.34 16.83
N LEU A 53 14.21 -2.76 16.69
CA LEU A 53 13.84 -4.12 16.30
C LEU A 53 13.28 -4.14 14.89
N SER A 54 13.69 -5.13 14.10
CA SER A 54 13.10 -5.45 12.79
C SER A 54 12.84 -6.94 12.70
N PHE A 55 11.70 -7.30 12.11
CA PHE A 55 11.23 -8.66 11.93
C PHE A 55 11.08 -8.96 10.43
N THR A 56 11.19 -10.22 10.04
CA THR A 56 11.05 -10.63 8.64
C THR A 56 9.64 -11.11 8.40
N GLN A 57 8.86 -10.35 7.61
CA GLN A 57 7.47 -10.70 7.26
C GLN A 57 6.64 -11.09 8.49
N PRO A 58 6.55 -10.22 9.53
CA PRO A 58 5.72 -10.52 10.69
C PRO A 58 4.26 -10.58 10.25
N VAL A 59 3.57 -11.64 10.66
CA VAL A 59 2.15 -11.86 10.35
C VAL A 59 1.27 -11.72 11.56
N PHE A 60 1.81 -11.81 12.79
CA PHE A 60 1.06 -11.64 14.02
C PHE A 60 1.97 -11.24 15.17
N ALA A 61 1.40 -10.60 16.20
CA ALA A 61 2.07 -10.44 17.49
C ALA A 61 1.06 -10.51 18.63
N LEU A 62 1.50 -10.94 19.81
CA LEU A 62 0.66 -11.13 20.99
C LEU A 62 1.46 -11.13 22.29
N GLN A 63 0.75 -11.04 23.42
CA GLN A 63 1.29 -11.30 24.76
C GLN A 63 0.68 -12.58 25.34
N ALA A 64 1.40 -13.21 26.27
CA ALA A 64 0.85 -14.33 27.03
C ALA A 64 -0.10 -13.81 28.13
N PRO A 65 -1.17 -14.55 28.47
CA PRO A 65 -2.06 -14.21 29.58
C PRO A 65 -1.27 -14.00 30.88
N GLY A 66 -1.47 -12.85 31.53
CA GLY A 66 -0.80 -12.50 32.79
C GLY A 66 0.65 -12.01 32.66
N ASP A 67 1.24 -12.04 31.46
CA ASP A 67 2.57 -11.49 31.20
C ASP A 67 2.47 -10.22 30.36
N SER A 68 2.47 -9.07 31.03
CA SER A 68 2.41 -7.78 30.35
C SER A 68 3.77 -7.31 29.83
N ARG A 69 4.87 -8.04 30.07
CA ARG A 69 6.23 -7.60 29.76
C ARG A 69 6.71 -8.09 28.40
N ARG A 70 6.46 -9.36 28.06
CA ARG A 70 6.94 -9.94 26.79
C ARG A 70 5.96 -9.76 25.64
N ILE A 71 6.48 -9.51 24.45
CA ILE A 71 5.75 -9.56 23.18
C ILE A 71 6.37 -10.66 22.33
N TYR A 72 5.51 -11.50 21.74
CA TYR A 72 5.86 -12.56 20.83
C TYR A 72 5.45 -12.15 19.42
N VAL A 73 6.36 -12.23 18.45
CA VAL A 73 6.15 -11.85 17.05
C VAL A 73 6.30 -13.09 16.18
N VAL A 74 5.26 -13.38 15.41
CA VAL A 74 5.15 -14.54 14.52
C VAL A 74 5.60 -14.12 13.13
N GLU A 75 6.67 -14.71 12.62
CA GLU A 75 7.24 -14.44 11.30
C GLU A 75 6.83 -15.54 10.31
N ARG A 76 6.35 -15.16 9.11
CA ARG A 76 5.85 -16.11 8.09
C ARG A 76 6.83 -17.24 7.81
N GLY A 77 8.13 -16.93 7.86
CA GLY A 77 9.25 -17.87 7.66
C GLY A 77 9.42 -18.98 8.70
N GLY A 78 8.52 -19.11 9.68
CA GLY A 78 8.54 -20.22 10.64
C GLY A 78 9.19 -19.89 11.97
N ARG A 79 9.52 -18.63 12.25
CA ARG A 79 10.11 -18.23 13.53
C ARG A 79 9.11 -17.46 14.38
N VAL A 80 9.20 -17.66 15.69
CA VAL A 80 8.60 -16.75 16.67
C VAL A 80 9.73 -16.06 17.41
N ARG A 81 9.70 -14.72 17.42
CA ARG A 81 10.65 -13.89 18.17
C ARG A 81 9.98 -13.41 19.45
N VAL A 82 10.72 -13.34 20.54
CA VAL A 82 10.25 -12.80 21.83
C VAL A 82 11.16 -11.69 22.29
N PHE A 83 10.60 -10.62 22.82
CA PHE A 83 11.35 -9.53 23.43
C PHE A 83 10.61 -8.94 24.62
N ASP A 84 11.36 -8.29 25.49
CA ASP A 84 10.85 -7.49 26.58
C ASP A 84 10.50 -6.08 26.08
N LYS A 85 9.24 -5.70 26.21
CA LYS A 85 8.74 -4.41 25.68
C LYS A 85 9.26 -3.20 26.47
N ASP A 86 9.73 -3.40 27.70
CA ASP A 86 10.17 -2.35 28.62
C ASP A 86 11.71 -2.24 28.71
N ALA A 87 12.45 -3.12 28.00
CA ALA A 87 13.91 -3.06 27.92
C ALA A 87 14.40 -1.85 27.13
N VAL A 88 15.54 -1.28 27.54
CA VAL A 88 16.17 -0.10 26.90
C VAL A 88 17.67 -0.35 26.68
N PRO A 89 18.14 -0.55 25.42
CA PRO A 89 17.35 -0.79 24.22
C PRO A 89 16.70 -2.20 24.23
N PRO A 90 15.56 -2.40 23.55
CA PRO A 90 14.97 -3.72 23.44
C PRO A 90 15.80 -4.63 22.52
N THR A 91 15.94 -5.89 22.91
CA THR A 91 16.55 -6.95 22.07
C THR A 91 15.61 -8.14 21.99
N SER A 92 15.59 -8.82 20.83
CA SER A 92 14.71 -9.97 20.60
C SER A 92 15.48 -11.28 20.47
N ALA A 93 14.98 -12.31 21.14
CA ALA A 93 15.46 -13.70 21.05
C ALA A 93 14.52 -14.55 20.19
N VAL A 94 14.97 -15.76 19.82
CA VAL A 94 14.12 -16.76 19.16
C VAL A 94 13.36 -17.54 20.24
N PHE A 95 12.03 -17.47 20.23
CA PHE A 95 11.16 -18.27 21.08
C PHE A 95 11.05 -19.71 20.54
N VAL A 96 10.88 -19.85 19.22
CA VAL A 96 10.92 -21.14 18.51
C VAL A 96 11.32 -20.93 17.04
N ASP A 97 12.02 -21.91 16.46
CA ASP A 97 12.31 -21.97 15.02
C ASP A 97 11.69 -23.25 14.43
N LEU A 98 10.66 -23.06 13.62
CA LEU A 98 9.91 -24.08 12.87
C LEU A 98 10.11 -23.91 11.36
N SER A 99 11.12 -23.18 10.91
CA SER A 99 11.40 -22.93 9.48
C SER A 99 11.51 -24.22 8.66
N GLY A 100 12.01 -25.31 9.26
CA GLY A 100 12.06 -26.64 8.62
C GLY A 100 10.72 -27.41 8.58
N LYS A 101 9.63 -26.86 9.12
CA LYS A 101 8.29 -27.47 9.14
C LYS A 101 7.29 -26.76 8.25
N VAL A 102 7.51 -25.46 8.00
CA VAL A 102 6.59 -24.63 7.23
C VAL A 102 6.94 -24.65 5.74
N ASN A 103 5.92 -24.53 4.90
CA ASN A 103 6.09 -24.29 3.47
C ASN A 103 5.93 -22.78 3.23
N VAL A 104 6.88 -22.15 2.54
CA VAL A 104 6.88 -20.70 2.21
C VAL A 104 6.99 -20.44 0.71
N GLU A 105 6.71 -21.46 -0.11
CA GLU A 105 6.78 -21.39 -1.58
C GLU A 105 5.63 -20.57 -2.18
N HIS A 106 4.64 -20.19 -1.38
CA HIS A 106 3.46 -19.45 -1.79
C HIS A 106 3.18 -18.28 -0.83
N ASP A 107 2.40 -17.30 -1.30
CA ASP A 107 2.26 -16.02 -0.59
C ASP A 107 1.49 -16.11 0.73
N GLU A 108 0.49 -17.00 0.81
CA GLU A 108 -0.37 -17.18 1.99
C GLU A 108 0.06 -18.35 2.89
N THR A 109 1.14 -19.06 2.53
CA THR A 109 1.66 -20.18 3.33
C THR A 109 2.72 -19.72 4.32
N GLY A 110 3.06 -20.61 5.26
CA GLY A 110 4.08 -20.37 6.27
C GLY A 110 3.55 -20.58 7.69
N LEU A 111 4.19 -19.94 8.66
CA LEU A 111 3.69 -19.83 10.03
C LEU A 111 2.69 -18.67 10.13
N LEU A 112 1.44 -18.95 10.50
CA LEU A 112 0.31 -18.03 10.31
C LEU A 112 -0.36 -17.57 11.60
N GLY A 113 -0.29 -18.36 12.67
CA GLY A 113 -0.95 -18.03 13.93
C GLY A 113 -0.32 -18.68 15.15
N MET A 114 -0.58 -18.09 16.31
CA MET A 114 -0.14 -18.59 17.61
C MET A 114 -1.15 -18.17 18.68
N ALA A 115 -1.41 -19.04 19.65
CA ALA A 115 -2.21 -18.73 20.83
C ALA A 115 -1.60 -19.37 22.09
N PHE A 116 -1.55 -18.61 23.17
CA PHE A 116 -1.26 -19.15 24.50
C PHE A 116 -2.53 -19.76 25.08
N HIS A 117 -2.41 -20.88 25.77
CA HIS A 117 -3.51 -21.40 26.57
C HIS A 117 -3.92 -20.38 27.66
N PRO A 118 -5.21 -20.23 28.01
CA PRO A 118 -5.63 -19.31 29.08
C PRO A 118 -4.94 -19.60 30.43
N ALA A 119 -4.63 -20.87 30.68
CA ALA A 119 -3.85 -21.35 31.83
C ALA A 119 -2.33 -21.47 31.57
N PHE A 120 -1.78 -20.72 30.61
CA PHE A 120 -0.36 -20.81 30.22
C PHE A 120 0.62 -20.70 31.41
N ALA A 121 0.32 -19.83 32.37
CA ALA A 121 1.14 -19.67 33.57
C ALA A 121 1.31 -20.97 34.39
N THR A 122 0.37 -21.91 34.30
CA THR A 122 0.43 -23.19 35.04
C THR A 122 0.73 -24.38 34.15
N ASN A 123 0.23 -24.42 32.91
CA ASN A 123 0.40 -25.57 32.03
C ASN A 123 1.51 -25.41 30.97
N GLY A 124 1.94 -24.17 30.70
CA GLY A 124 2.95 -23.83 29.70
C GLY A 124 2.53 -24.11 28.26
N GLN A 125 1.25 -24.36 27.97
CA GLN A 125 0.79 -24.78 26.65
C GLN A 125 0.66 -23.61 25.65
N VAL A 126 1.17 -23.83 24.46
CA VAL A 126 1.12 -22.91 23.31
C VAL A 126 0.63 -23.68 22.09
N PHE A 127 -0.25 -23.05 21.32
CA PHE A 127 -0.80 -23.61 20.09
C PHE A 127 -0.29 -22.78 18.92
N ILE A 128 0.20 -23.45 17.89
CA ILE A 128 0.75 -22.83 16.69
C ILE A 128 -0.02 -23.34 15.47
N SER A 129 -0.37 -22.44 14.56
CA SER A 129 -0.91 -22.81 13.25
C SER A 129 0.03 -22.41 12.12
N TYR A 130 0.29 -23.36 11.22
CA TYR A 130 1.12 -23.17 10.05
C TYR A 130 0.63 -24.03 8.89
N VAL A 131 1.05 -23.66 7.67
CA VAL A 131 0.95 -24.50 6.48
C VAL A 131 2.32 -25.14 6.22
N GLY A 132 2.33 -26.46 6.03
CA GLY A 132 3.52 -27.25 5.74
C GLY A 132 3.21 -28.41 4.80
N ASN A 133 4.17 -29.31 4.61
CA ASN A 133 3.97 -30.52 3.82
C ASN A 133 3.61 -31.68 4.75
N ASN A 134 2.55 -32.42 4.44
CA ASN A 134 2.15 -33.64 5.13
C ASN A 134 3.12 -34.80 4.82
N ALA A 135 2.88 -35.96 5.45
CA ALA A 135 3.75 -37.13 5.29
C ALA A 135 3.81 -37.67 3.85
N MET A 136 2.84 -37.33 3.00
CA MET A 136 2.80 -37.69 1.58
C MET A 136 3.37 -36.60 0.66
N GLY A 137 3.85 -35.49 1.21
CA GLY A 137 4.37 -34.34 0.47
C GLY A 137 3.32 -33.35 -0.03
N GLY A 138 2.04 -33.57 0.29
CA GLY A 138 0.95 -32.64 -0.03
C GLY A 138 0.89 -31.47 0.95
N LEU A 139 0.40 -30.31 0.50
CA LEU A 139 0.25 -29.14 1.35
C LEU A 139 -0.86 -29.37 2.39
N ALA A 140 -0.63 -28.99 3.65
CA ALA A 140 -1.62 -29.13 4.72
C ALA A 140 -1.51 -28.01 5.77
N SER A 141 -2.65 -27.62 6.34
CA SER A 141 -2.72 -26.78 7.54
C SER A 141 -2.61 -27.64 8.79
N PHE A 142 -1.78 -27.18 9.71
CA PHE A 142 -1.56 -27.82 11.00
C PHE A 142 -1.98 -26.90 12.14
N ILE A 143 -2.54 -27.48 13.19
CA ILE A 143 -2.60 -26.91 14.53
C ILE A 143 -1.78 -27.83 15.42
N VAL A 144 -0.73 -27.31 16.04
CA VAL A 144 0.18 -28.10 16.87
C VAL A 144 0.28 -27.47 18.26
N ARG A 145 0.12 -28.31 19.27
CA ARG A 145 0.31 -27.97 20.67
C ARG A 145 1.76 -28.22 21.05
N TYR A 146 2.35 -27.26 21.74
CA TYR A 146 3.70 -27.30 22.30
C TYR A 146 3.65 -26.88 23.78
N ARG A 147 4.79 -27.03 24.46
CA ARG A 147 4.98 -26.63 25.85
C ARG A 147 6.21 -25.74 26.00
N SER A 148 6.07 -24.69 26.80
CA SER A 148 7.16 -23.89 27.34
C SER A 148 7.37 -24.27 28.80
N ALA A 149 8.58 -24.73 29.14
CA ALA A 149 8.92 -25.13 30.51
C ALA A 149 9.63 -24.03 31.32
N ASP A 150 10.07 -22.97 30.64
CA ASP A 150 10.85 -21.86 31.21
C ASP A 150 10.03 -20.58 31.40
N GLY A 151 8.71 -20.75 31.51
CA GLY A 151 7.78 -19.65 31.71
C GLY A 151 7.69 -18.72 30.50
N GLY A 152 7.92 -19.20 29.27
CA GLY A 152 7.72 -18.45 28.04
C GLY A 152 8.97 -17.79 27.46
N ALA A 153 10.17 -18.18 27.89
CA ALA A 153 11.41 -17.70 27.26
C ALA A 153 11.72 -18.50 25.99
N THR A 154 11.41 -19.80 25.97
CA THR A 154 11.52 -20.68 24.81
C THR A 154 10.33 -21.64 24.72
N LEU A 155 10.10 -22.19 23.54
CA LEU A 155 9.14 -23.26 23.30
C LEU A 155 9.90 -24.54 22.95
N ASP A 156 9.57 -25.66 23.57
CA ASP A 156 10.23 -26.94 23.30
C ASP A 156 9.67 -27.61 22.03
N PRO A 157 10.42 -27.69 20.91
CA PRO A 157 9.93 -28.32 19.69
C PRO A 157 9.70 -29.83 19.85
N ALA A 158 10.34 -30.49 20.82
CA ALA A 158 10.16 -31.93 21.08
C ALA A 158 8.82 -32.23 21.76
N SER A 159 8.15 -31.22 22.32
CA SER A 159 6.82 -31.35 22.94
C SER A 159 5.65 -31.32 21.94
N ALA A 160 5.94 -31.28 20.63
CA ALA A 160 4.93 -31.16 19.58
C ALA A 160 3.89 -32.28 19.62
N GLU A 161 2.61 -31.91 19.65
CA GLU A 161 1.46 -32.79 19.49
C GLU A 161 0.51 -32.19 18.46
N VAL A 162 0.29 -32.90 17.34
CA VAL A 162 -0.63 -32.45 16.30
C VAL A 162 -2.05 -32.51 16.85
N VAL A 163 -2.71 -31.36 16.90
CA VAL A 163 -4.11 -31.22 17.32
C VAL A 163 -5.02 -31.44 16.12
N LEU A 164 -4.72 -30.79 15.00
CA LEU A 164 -5.47 -30.91 13.75
C LEU A 164 -4.51 -30.88 12.56
N GLU A 165 -4.76 -31.75 11.58
CA GLU A 165 -4.12 -31.72 10.27
C GLU A 165 -5.24 -31.71 9.21
N GLN A 166 -5.18 -30.75 8.29
CA GLN A 166 -6.14 -30.61 7.20
C GLN A 166 -5.39 -30.37 5.90
N GLU A 167 -5.41 -31.36 5.00
CA GLU A 167 -4.85 -31.25 3.65
C GLU A 167 -5.49 -30.09 2.89
N GLN A 168 -4.69 -29.31 2.17
CA GLN A 168 -5.11 -28.10 1.44
C GLN A 168 -5.28 -28.41 -0.06
N PRO A 169 -6.43 -28.09 -0.66
CA PRO A 169 -6.67 -28.36 -2.08
C PRO A 169 -5.96 -27.36 -3.00
N PHE A 170 -5.67 -26.15 -2.50
CA PHE A 170 -4.86 -25.13 -3.19
C PHE A 170 -3.92 -24.42 -2.20
N SER A 171 -2.98 -23.64 -2.73
CA SER A 171 -1.93 -22.97 -1.95
C SER A 171 -2.31 -21.60 -1.36
N PHE A 172 -3.60 -21.27 -1.37
CA PHE A 172 -4.14 -20.00 -0.91
C PHE A 172 -5.49 -20.23 -0.22
N HIS A 173 -5.96 -19.19 0.47
CA HIS A 173 -7.10 -19.18 1.38
C HIS A 173 -6.92 -20.15 2.55
N ASN A 174 -5.72 -20.12 3.15
CA ASN A 174 -5.35 -21.06 4.20
C ASN A 174 -5.80 -20.61 5.60
N GLY A 175 -6.29 -19.37 5.76
CA GLY A 175 -6.65 -18.80 7.06
C GLY A 175 -5.45 -18.76 8.01
N GLY A 176 -5.57 -19.35 9.20
CA GLY A 176 -4.41 -19.60 10.07
C GLY A 176 -4.45 -18.89 11.42
N HIS A 177 -5.37 -17.94 11.65
CA HIS A 177 -5.53 -17.34 12.96
C HIS A 177 -6.25 -18.29 13.93
N LEU A 178 -5.74 -18.36 15.17
CA LEU A 178 -6.31 -19.11 16.28
C LEU A 178 -6.27 -18.27 17.55
N ALA A 179 -7.31 -18.40 18.37
CA ALA A 179 -7.43 -17.74 19.66
C ALA A 179 -8.31 -18.56 20.60
N PHE A 180 -8.13 -18.38 21.91
CA PHE A 180 -9.03 -18.95 22.90
C PHE A 180 -10.22 -18.02 23.14
N GLY A 181 -11.42 -18.58 23.14
CA GLY A 181 -12.63 -17.87 23.51
C GLY A 181 -12.74 -17.66 25.02
N PRO A 182 -13.63 -16.76 25.47
CA PRO A 182 -13.93 -16.56 26.89
C PRO A 182 -14.57 -17.80 27.55
N ASP A 183 -15.03 -18.74 26.74
CA ASP A 183 -15.55 -20.04 27.12
C ASP A 183 -14.47 -21.12 27.33
N GLY A 184 -13.19 -20.78 27.08
CA GLY A 184 -12.05 -21.68 27.28
C GLY A 184 -11.75 -22.60 26.09
N PHE A 185 -12.51 -22.53 24.99
CA PHE A 185 -12.26 -23.37 23.83
C PHE A 185 -11.30 -22.72 22.83
N LEU A 186 -10.60 -23.55 22.04
CA LEU A 186 -9.74 -23.08 20.97
C LEU A 186 -10.55 -22.86 19.69
N TYR A 187 -10.50 -21.65 19.16
CA TYR A 187 -11.13 -21.28 17.91
C TYR A 187 -10.09 -21.16 16.79
N PHE A 188 -10.47 -21.57 15.58
CA PHE A 188 -9.62 -21.53 14.39
C PHE A 188 -10.46 -21.23 13.15
N ALA A 189 -10.04 -20.28 12.32
CA ALA A 189 -10.72 -20.00 11.06
C ALA A 189 -9.92 -20.55 9.87
N LEU A 190 -10.61 -21.29 9.01
CA LEU A 190 -10.07 -21.89 7.80
C LEU A 190 -10.80 -21.34 6.59
N GLY A 191 -10.07 -20.84 5.59
CA GLY A 191 -10.65 -20.41 4.32
C GLY A 191 -11.23 -21.57 3.52
N ASP A 192 -11.85 -21.25 2.39
CA ASP A 192 -12.50 -22.20 1.48
C ASP A 192 -11.53 -23.18 0.78
N GLY A 193 -10.22 -23.03 1.06
CA GLY A 193 -9.13 -23.80 0.50
C GLY A 193 -8.72 -23.36 -0.89
N GLY A 194 -9.28 -22.27 -1.42
CA GLY A 194 -8.92 -21.67 -2.69
C GLY A 194 -9.75 -22.13 -3.88
N GLY A 195 -9.39 -21.60 -5.05
CA GLY A 195 -10.11 -21.72 -6.31
C GLY A 195 -11.10 -20.57 -6.56
N ARG A 196 -11.25 -20.20 -7.83
CA ARG A 196 -12.11 -19.07 -8.24
C ARG A 196 -13.57 -19.32 -7.84
N VAL A 197 -14.10 -18.47 -6.97
CA VAL A 197 -15.49 -18.49 -6.47
C VAL A 197 -15.90 -19.86 -5.88
N ASP A 198 -14.99 -20.52 -5.15
CA ASP A 198 -15.21 -21.80 -4.48
C ASP A 198 -15.95 -22.82 -5.39
N PRO A 199 -15.25 -23.39 -6.38
CA PRO A 199 -15.89 -24.16 -7.46
C PRO A 199 -16.68 -25.37 -6.93
N GLU A 200 -16.23 -25.96 -5.84
CA GLU A 200 -16.84 -27.12 -5.18
C GLU A 200 -17.85 -26.74 -4.08
N ARG A 201 -18.08 -25.44 -3.85
CA ARG A 201 -18.99 -24.92 -2.80
C ARG A 201 -18.64 -25.46 -1.41
N ARG A 202 -17.36 -25.62 -1.11
CA ARG A 202 -16.85 -26.18 0.14
C ARG A 202 -17.27 -25.33 1.34
N ALA A 203 -17.33 -24.00 1.19
CA ALA A 203 -17.74 -23.09 2.24
C ALA A 203 -19.19 -23.32 2.71
N GLN A 204 -20.06 -23.83 1.85
CA GLN A 204 -21.45 -24.19 2.18
C GLN A 204 -21.65 -25.67 2.51
N ASN A 205 -20.66 -26.53 2.25
CA ASN A 205 -20.74 -27.95 2.53
C ASN A 205 -20.44 -28.22 4.02
N PRO A 206 -21.38 -28.79 4.81
CA PRO A 206 -21.17 -29.08 6.23
C PRO A 206 -20.25 -30.27 6.48
N GLU A 207 -19.95 -31.09 5.46
CA GLU A 207 -19.07 -32.27 5.57
C GLU A 207 -17.58 -31.91 5.42
N LEU A 208 -17.27 -30.63 5.12
CA LEU A 208 -15.91 -30.14 4.92
C LEU A 208 -15.56 -29.03 5.92
N LEU A 209 -14.29 -28.95 6.32
CA LEU A 209 -13.78 -27.93 7.25
C LEU A 209 -13.46 -26.59 6.57
N PHE A 210 -13.56 -26.50 5.25
CA PHE A 210 -13.21 -25.30 4.48
C PHE A 210 -14.30 -24.23 4.52
N GLY A 211 -13.88 -22.96 4.64
CA GLY A 211 -14.76 -21.80 4.74
C GLY A 211 -15.54 -21.79 6.06
N LYS A 212 -14.88 -22.21 7.15
CA LYS A 212 -15.48 -22.43 8.47
C LYS A 212 -14.68 -21.73 9.56
N MET A 213 -15.40 -21.35 10.62
CA MET A 213 -14.82 -21.17 11.93
C MET A 213 -15.02 -22.48 12.71
N LEU A 214 -13.95 -23.02 13.28
CA LEU A 214 -13.92 -24.23 14.09
C LEU A 214 -13.81 -23.86 15.57
N ARG A 215 -14.35 -24.70 16.45
CA ARG A 215 -14.26 -24.57 17.92
C ARG A 215 -14.00 -25.93 18.55
N LEU A 216 -12.86 -26.06 19.23
CA LEU A 216 -12.29 -27.32 19.72
C LEU A 216 -12.11 -27.28 21.24
N ASP A 217 -12.41 -28.38 21.92
CA ASP A 217 -12.09 -28.57 23.33
C ASP A 217 -10.72 -29.24 23.48
N VAL A 218 -9.69 -28.44 23.68
CA VAL A 218 -8.31 -28.93 23.80
C VAL A 218 -7.94 -29.41 25.20
N ASP A 219 -8.80 -29.18 26.19
CA ASP A 219 -8.62 -29.63 27.59
C ASP A 219 -9.34 -30.95 27.88
N GLY A 220 -10.30 -31.34 27.04
CA GLY A 220 -11.01 -32.61 27.10
C GLY A 220 -10.20 -33.81 26.60
N ALA A 221 -10.85 -34.67 25.80
CA ALA A 221 -10.19 -35.83 25.19
C ALA A 221 -9.03 -35.39 24.28
N ARG A 222 -7.99 -36.23 24.16
CA ARG A 222 -6.88 -35.98 23.22
C ARG A 222 -7.15 -36.60 21.85
N PRO A 223 -6.72 -35.96 20.74
CA PRO A 223 -5.98 -34.69 20.66
C PRO A 223 -6.82 -33.44 20.95
N TYR A 224 -8.15 -33.56 20.84
CA TYR A 224 -9.17 -32.62 21.30
C TYR A 224 -10.52 -33.34 21.41
N ALA A 225 -11.45 -32.79 22.20
CA ALA A 225 -12.87 -33.15 22.23
C ALA A 225 -13.71 -32.13 21.45
N ILE A 226 -14.97 -32.49 21.20
CA ILE A 226 -15.95 -31.61 20.56
C ILE A 226 -16.76 -30.91 21.66
N PRO A 227 -16.83 -29.56 21.68
CA PRO A 227 -17.76 -28.85 22.53
C PRO A 227 -19.21 -29.30 22.25
N PRO A 228 -19.98 -29.74 23.26
CA PRO A 228 -21.32 -30.29 23.05
C PRO A 228 -22.33 -29.28 22.49
N THR A 229 -22.01 -27.98 22.59
CA THR A 229 -22.81 -26.87 22.07
C THR A 229 -22.53 -26.55 20.59
N ASN A 230 -21.55 -27.21 19.94
CA ASN A 230 -21.33 -26.98 18.52
C ASN A 230 -22.57 -27.40 17.72
N PRO A 231 -22.93 -26.69 16.63
CA PRO A 231 -24.18 -26.93 15.89
C PRO A 231 -24.29 -28.36 15.33
N TYR A 232 -23.14 -28.98 15.03
CA TYR A 232 -23.06 -30.33 14.46
C TYR A 232 -22.62 -31.39 15.47
N ALA A 233 -22.55 -31.10 16.77
CA ALA A 233 -22.06 -32.04 17.78
C ALA A 233 -22.81 -33.39 17.78
N THR A 234 -24.13 -33.35 17.54
CA THR A 234 -25.02 -34.51 17.53
C THR A 234 -25.75 -34.72 16.18
N ALA A 235 -25.46 -33.92 15.16
CA ALA A 235 -26.07 -33.98 13.84
C ALA A 235 -25.07 -34.52 12.79
N GLY A 236 -25.51 -34.64 11.53
CA GLY A 236 -24.61 -34.91 10.39
C GLY A 236 -23.83 -33.66 10.00
N GLY A 237 -22.59 -33.81 9.54
CA GLY A 237 -21.63 -32.73 9.32
C GLY A 237 -20.36 -32.86 10.19
N ARG A 238 -19.39 -31.99 9.95
CA ARG A 238 -18.16 -31.90 10.75
C ARG A 238 -18.45 -31.24 12.10
N LYS A 239 -18.17 -31.97 13.17
CA LYS A 239 -18.52 -31.62 14.54
C LYS A 239 -17.71 -30.44 15.08
N GLU A 240 -16.59 -30.16 14.45
CA GLU A 240 -15.67 -29.06 14.76
C GLU A 240 -16.25 -27.69 14.38
N ILE A 241 -17.20 -27.64 13.45
CA ILE A 241 -17.74 -26.39 12.90
C ILE A 241 -18.49 -25.61 13.99
N TYR A 242 -18.12 -24.34 14.16
CA TYR A 242 -18.83 -23.33 14.95
C TYR A 242 -19.71 -22.45 14.07
N ALA A 243 -19.19 -22.02 12.92
CA ALA A 243 -19.90 -21.20 11.93
C ALA A 243 -19.36 -21.44 10.51
N THR A 244 -20.12 -21.07 9.48
CA THR A 244 -19.86 -21.44 8.09
C THR A 244 -19.97 -20.28 7.11
N GLY A 245 -19.49 -20.45 5.88
CA GLY A 245 -19.72 -19.51 4.79
C GLY A 245 -18.71 -18.37 4.71
N PHE A 246 -17.44 -18.66 5.01
CA PHE A 246 -16.34 -17.70 4.86
C PHE A 246 -15.49 -18.01 3.62
N ARG A 247 -14.86 -16.99 3.04
CA ARG A 247 -13.93 -17.15 1.91
C ARG A 247 -12.49 -17.34 2.38
N ASN A 248 -11.90 -16.30 2.94
CA ASN A 248 -10.53 -16.28 3.46
C ASN A 248 -10.48 -15.43 4.75
N PRO A 249 -10.97 -15.97 5.87
CA PRO A 249 -10.98 -15.28 7.15
C PRO A 249 -9.55 -15.13 7.70
N TRP A 250 -8.97 -13.93 7.57
CA TRP A 250 -7.55 -13.71 7.85
C TRP A 250 -7.26 -13.40 9.32
N ARG A 251 -7.68 -12.23 9.84
CA ARG A 251 -7.66 -11.93 11.28
C ARG A 251 -9.06 -11.68 11.81
N TRP A 252 -9.24 -12.13 13.03
CA TRP A 252 -10.46 -11.99 13.80
C TRP A 252 -10.09 -11.96 15.28
N SER A 253 -10.98 -11.43 16.11
CA SER A 253 -10.73 -11.30 17.54
C SER A 253 -12.02 -11.39 18.34
N PHE A 254 -11.88 -11.79 19.61
CA PHE A 254 -12.93 -11.59 20.60
C PHE A 254 -12.81 -10.17 21.16
N ASP A 255 -13.91 -9.42 21.21
CA ASP A 255 -13.98 -8.25 22.07
C ASP A 255 -13.89 -8.71 23.53
N ARG A 256 -12.77 -8.41 24.19
CA ARG A 256 -12.48 -8.84 25.57
C ARG A 256 -13.57 -8.46 26.58
N SER A 257 -14.38 -7.44 26.30
CA SER A 257 -15.44 -6.99 27.20
C SER A 257 -16.79 -7.68 26.98
N THR A 258 -17.09 -8.13 25.76
CA THR A 258 -18.41 -8.68 25.40
C THR A 258 -18.38 -10.13 24.95
N GLY A 259 -17.21 -10.64 24.55
CA GLY A 259 -17.05 -11.96 23.92
C GLY A 259 -17.54 -12.02 22.48
N ALA A 260 -17.94 -10.89 21.87
CA ALA A 260 -18.34 -10.87 20.47
C ALA A 260 -17.14 -11.13 19.54
N ILE A 261 -17.33 -11.97 18.53
CA ILE A 261 -16.29 -12.26 17.53
C ILE A 261 -16.41 -11.26 16.38
N TRP A 262 -15.34 -10.53 16.10
CA TRP A 262 -15.19 -9.68 14.93
C TRP A 262 -14.22 -10.32 13.95
N LEU A 263 -14.56 -10.37 12.67
CA LEU A 263 -13.78 -11.09 11.66
C LEU A 263 -13.65 -10.28 10.37
N GLY A 264 -12.43 -10.14 9.85
CA GLY A 264 -12.20 -9.69 8.48
C GLY A 264 -12.18 -10.89 7.53
N ASP A 265 -13.02 -10.88 6.50
CA ASP A 265 -13.06 -11.91 5.46
C ASP A 265 -12.65 -11.29 4.11
N VAL A 266 -11.55 -11.80 3.54
CA VAL A 266 -11.00 -11.25 2.30
C VAL A 266 -11.85 -11.69 1.11
N GLY A 267 -12.34 -10.71 0.34
CA GLY A 267 -13.22 -10.94 -0.80
C GLY A 267 -12.52 -11.52 -2.03
N GLU A 268 -13.30 -11.94 -3.02
CA GLU A 268 -12.81 -12.45 -4.31
C GLU A 268 -12.51 -11.33 -5.31
N LYS A 269 -13.49 -10.45 -5.55
CA LYS A 269 -13.43 -9.43 -6.61
C LYS A 269 -14.23 -8.18 -6.28
N LEU A 270 -15.37 -8.29 -5.62
CA LEU A 270 -16.32 -7.21 -5.46
C LEU A 270 -16.10 -6.43 -4.16
N LEU A 271 -16.11 -7.12 -3.03
CA LEU A 271 -16.25 -6.51 -1.72
C LEU A 271 -15.34 -7.18 -0.71
N GLU A 272 -14.77 -6.36 0.17
CA GLU A 272 -14.16 -6.79 1.41
C GLU A 272 -15.18 -6.70 2.55
N GLU A 273 -15.08 -7.56 3.57
CA GLU A 273 -16.13 -7.69 4.59
C GLU A 273 -15.61 -7.71 6.04
N ILE A 274 -16.37 -7.06 6.92
CA ILE A 274 -16.27 -7.23 8.37
C ILE A 274 -17.53 -7.93 8.87
N ASN A 275 -17.34 -9.10 9.50
CA ASN A 275 -18.39 -9.97 10.02
C ASN A 275 -18.41 -9.96 11.55
N ARG A 276 -19.62 -10.09 12.13
CA ARG A 276 -19.81 -10.35 13.56
C ARG A 276 -20.28 -11.79 13.72
N VAL A 277 -19.41 -12.65 14.23
CA VAL A 277 -19.59 -14.10 14.13
C VAL A 277 -20.35 -14.65 15.34
N GLU A 278 -21.45 -15.33 15.06
CA GLU A 278 -22.30 -16.04 16.02
C GLU A 278 -22.33 -17.55 15.76
N LEU A 279 -22.65 -18.31 16.80
CA LEU A 279 -22.78 -19.77 16.78
C LEU A 279 -23.83 -20.22 15.75
N GLY A 280 -23.43 -21.08 14.82
CA GLY A 280 -24.29 -21.61 13.76
C GLY A 280 -24.58 -20.63 12.62
N GLY A 281 -24.01 -19.42 12.65
CA GLY A 281 -24.17 -18.44 11.57
C GLY A 281 -23.60 -18.93 10.24
N ASN A 282 -24.23 -18.49 9.14
CA ASN A 282 -23.78 -18.75 7.77
C ASN A 282 -23.53 -17.40 7.05
N TYR A 283 -22.26 -17.05 6.81
CA TYR A 283 -21.86 -15.75 6.24
C TYR A 283 -21.90 -15.72 4.71
N GLY A 284 -22.46 -16.76 4.10
CA GLY A 284 -22.96 -16.69 2.74
C GLY A 284 -21.96 -17.01 1.64
N TRP A 285 -20.64 -17.03 1.88
CA TRP A 285 -19.70 -17.44 0.82
C TRP A 285 -19.90 -18.91 0.43
N SER A 286 -19.97 -19.31 -0.85
CA SER A 286 -19.84 -18.53 -2.10
C SER A 286 -21.16 -18.22 -2.81
N ILE A 287 -22.25 -18.10 -2.06
CA ILE A 287 -23.55 -17.55 -2.51
C ILE A 287 -23.46 -16.02 -2.59
N LEU A 288 -22.93 -15.40 -1.54
CA LEU A 288 -22.67 -13.96 -1.43
C LEU A 288 -21.16 -13.67 -1.34
N GLU A 289 -20.76 -12.53 -1.90
CA GLU A 289 -19.54 -11.78 -1.59
C GLU A 289 -20.03 -10.42 -1.05
N GLY A 290 -20.02 -10.29 0.27
CA GLY A 290 -20.58 -9.19 1.03
C GLY A 290 -22.08 -9.19 0.91
N THR A 291 -22.60 -8.14 0.28
CA THR A 291 -24.03 -7.99 -0.01
C THR A 291 -24.37 -8.36 -1.45
N GLU A 292 -23.38 -8.79 -2.26
CA GLU A 292 -23.54 -9.05 -3.68
C GLU A 292 -23.55 -10.55 -3.98
N CYS A 293 -24.30 -10.98 -4.99
CA CYS A 293 -24.29 -12.37 -5.42
C CYS A 293 -22.94 -12.72 -6.08
N ALA A 294 -22.14 -13.58 -5.44
CA ALA A 294 -20.76 -13.88 -5.86
C ALA A 294 -20.65 -14.45 -7.30
N ARG A 295 -21.73 -15.08 -7.79
CA ARG A 295 -21.82 -15.67 -9.13
C ARG A 295 -22.63 -14.82 -10.13
N GLY A 296 -22.98 -13.59 -9.76
CA GLY A 296 -23.83 -12.70 -10.55
C GLY A 296 -25.31 -13.11 -10.56
N GLY A 297 -26.16 -12.26 -11.15
CA GLY A 297 -27.60 -12.48 -11.20
C GLY A 297 -28.26 -12.39 -9.82
N THR A 298 -29.24 -13.25 -9.56
CA THR A 298 -29.97 -13.32 -8.28
C THR A 298 -29.59 -14.57 -7.52
N CYS A 299 -29.41 -14.46 -6.21
CA CYS A 299 -29.07 -15.55 -5.30
C CYS A 299 -30.02 -15.59 -4.10
N ALA A 300 -30.18 -16.76 -3.49
CA ALA A 300 -31.03 -16.93 -2.32
C ALA A 300 -30.27 -16.50 -1.05
N THR A 301 -30.81 -15.55 -0.31
CA THR A 301 -30.19 -15.01 0.92
C THR A 301 -30.84 -15.51 2.20
N THR A 302 -31.91 -16.32 2.09
CA THR A 302 -32.61 -16.89 3.25
C THR A 302 -31.66 -17.73 4.09
N GLY A 303 -31.56 -17.40 5.39
CA GLY A 303 -30.69 -18.10 6.34
C GLY A 303 -29.22 -17.68 6.29
N LEU A 304 -28.87 -16.69 5.46
CA LEU A 304 -27.54 -16.08 5.45
C LEU A 304 -27.48 -14.91 6.43
N THR A 305 -26.34 -14.75 7.07
CA THR A 305 -26.02 -13.66 8.00
C THR A 305 -25.26 -12.58 7.22
N PRO A 306 -25.78 -11.35 7.12
CA PRO A 306 -25.08 -10.27 6.43
C PRO A 306 -23.84 -9.81 7.21
N PRO A 307 -22.82 -9.25 6.54
CA PRO A 307 -21.71 -8.61 7.22
C PRO A 307 -22.17 -7.38 8.02
N VAL A 308 -21.35 -6.89 8.93
CA VAL A 308 -21.56 -5.60 9.59
C VAL A 308 -21.28 -4.46 8.61
N ALA A 309 -20.15 -4.55 7.91
CA ALA A 309 -19.69 -3.56 6.95
C ALA A 309 -19.08 -4.23 5.74
N VAL A 310 -19.20 -3.57 4.59
CA VAL A 310 -18.54 -3.93 3.34
C VAL A 310 -17.85 -2.70 2.76
N TYR A 311 -16.79 -2.90 1.99
CA TYR A 311 -16.18 -1.83 1.19
C TYR A 311 -15.64 -2.35 -0.14
N GLY A 312 -15.63 -1.48 -1.15
CA GLY A 312 -15.27 -1.82 -2.52
C GLY A 312 -13.76 -1.81 -2.79
N ARG A 313 -13.39 -2.28 -3.98
CA ARG A 313 -11.99 -2.32 -4.46
C ARG A 313 -11.36 -0.94 -4.69
N ASP A 314 -12.19 0.10 -4.79
CA ASP A 314 -11.78 1.49 -4.81
C ASP A 314 -11.37 2.01 -3.41
N GLU A 315 -11.84 1.34 -2.36
CA GLU A 315 -11.54 1.70 -0.97
C GLU A 315 -10.40 0.86 -0.36
N GLY A 316 -10.27 -0.42 -0.74
CA GLY A 316 -9.19 -1.29 -0.28
C GLY A 316 -9.00 -2.53 -1.15
N VAL A 317 -8.00 -3.35 -0.82
CA VAL A 317 -7.56 -4.49 -1.65
C VAL A 317 -7.67 -5.83 -0.93
N SER A 318 -7.48 -5.85 0.39
CA SER A 318 -7.49 -7.08 1.20
C SER A 318 -7.67 -6.69 2.67
N VAL A 319 -8.85 -6.97 3.23
CA VAL A 319 -9.16 -6.66 4.63
C VAL A 319 -8.29 -7.48 5.56
N THR A 320 -7.63 -6.81 6.50
CA THR A 320 -6.81 -7.49 7.49
C THR A 320 -7.68 -8.03 8.62
N GLY A 321 -8.72 -7.31 9.03
CA GLY A 321 -9.39 -7.48 10.32
C GLY A 321 -8.70 -6.67 11.43
N GLY A 322 -9.10 -6.87 12.69
CA GLY A 322 -8.55 -6.11 13.81
C GLY A 322 -9.22 -6.40 15.15
N TYR A 323 -9.33 -5.39 16.02
CA TYR A 323 -9.73 -5.52 17.43
C TYR A 323 -10.65 -4.39 17.86
N VAL A 324 -11.56 -4.68 18.79
CA VAL A 324 -12.23 -3.61 19.53
C VAL A 324 -11.23 -2.99 20.50
N TYR A 325 -10.94 -1.70 20.35
CA TYR A 325 -9.94 -1.02 21.16
C TYR A 325 -10.42 -0.86 22.60
N ARG A 326 -9.67 -1.44 23.54
CA ARG A 326 -9.93 -1.40 24.99
C ARG A 326 -8.82 -0.74 25.81
N GLY A 327 -7.80 -0.20 25.12
CA GLY A 327 -6.72 0.59 25.72
C GLY A 327 -7.19 1.96 26.20
N THR A 328 -6.27 2.74 26.74
CA THR A 328 -6.53 4.05 27.33
C THR A 328 -5.68 5.17 26.73
N ALA A 329 -4.62 4.84 25.99
CA ALA A 329 -3.73 5.82 25.37
C ALA A 329 -4.42 6.62 24.24
N VAL A 330 -5.47 6.08 23.63
CA VAL A 330 -6.27 6.74 22.59
C VAL A 330 -7.76 6.74 22.97
N PRO A 331 -8.21 7.65 23.87
CA PRO A 331 -9.57 7.65 24.39
C PRO A 331 -10.67 7.66 23.30
N ALA A 332 -10.43 8.33 22.17
CA ALA A 332 -11.37 8.42 21.06
C ALA A 332 -11.65 7.08 20.33
N LEU A 333 -10.84 6.05 20.59
CA LEU A 333 -10.99 4.71 20.02
C LEU A 333 -11.69 3.73 20.95
N VAL A 334 -11.84 4.04 22.23
CA VAL A 334 -12.42 3.11 23.22
C VAL A 334 -13.80 2.63 22.76
N GLY A 335 -13.94 1.31 22.63
CA GLY A 335 -15.19 0.68 22.18
C GLY A 335 -15.46 0.80 20.68
N LYS A 336 -14.46 1.16 19.87
CA LYS A 336 -14.52 1.05 18.41
C LYS A 336 -13.75 -0.16 17.93
N TYR A 337 -14.29 -0.87 16.97
CA TYR A 337 -13.57 -1.89 16.22
C TYR A 337 -12.59 -1.21 15.26
N VAL A 338 -11.30 -1.33 15.53
CA VAL A 338 -10.20 -0.81 14.71
C VAL A 338 -9.69 -1.93 13.83
N PHE A 339 -9.65 -1.71 12.52
CA PHE A 339 -9.19 -2.69 11.53
C PHE A 339 -8.46 -2.01 10.38
N GLY A 340 -7.77 -2.78 9.57
CA GLY A 340 -6.97 -2.26 8.46
C GLY A 340 -7.14 -3.05 7.18
N ASP A 341 -6.46 -2.56 6.14
CA ASP A 341 -6.36 -3.20 4.84
C ASP A 341 -4.89 -3.34 4.44
N PHE A 342 -4.52 -4.57 4.05
CA PHE A 342 -3.13 -4.96 3.79
C PHE A 342 -2.51 -4.18 2.63
N GLY A 343 -3.27 -3.93 1.57
CA GLY A 343 -2.75 -3.34 0.33
C GLY A 343 -2.70 -1.82 0.33
N THR A 344 -3.59 -1.16 1.08
CA THR A 344 -3.69 0.31 1.10
C THR A 344 -3.07 0.95 2.33
N GLY A 345 -2.84 0.18 3.40
CA GLY A 345 -2.38 0.71 4.69
C GLY A 345 -3.38 1.64 5.36
N ARG A 346 -4.64 1.65 4.90
CA ARG A 346 -5.74 2.35 5.54
C ARG A 346 -6.14 1.60 6.81
N ILE A 347 -6.43 2.37 7.85
CA ILE A 347 -6.96 1.91 9.13
C ILE A 347 -8.30 2.60 9.31
N TRP A 348 -9.33 1.85 9.65
CA TRP A 348 -10.68 2.37 9.90
C TRP A 348 -11.17 2.01 11.29
N THR A 349 -12.28 2.65 11.65
CA THR A 349 -13.07 2.32 12.83
C THR A 349 -14.53 2.03 12.46
N LEU A 350 -15.13 1.11 13.21
CA LEU A 350 -16.57 0.90 13.30
C LEU A 350 -17.00 0.98 14.77
N PRO A 351 -18.24 1.43 15.08
CA PRO A 351 -18.79 1.29 16.43
C PRO A 351 -18.86 -0.19 16.84
N ALA A 352 -18.49 -0.55 18.09
CA ALA A 352 -18.57 -1.95 18.54
C ALA A 352 -20.01 -2.46 18.73
N ASP A 353 -20.99 -1.56 18.76
CA ASP A 353 -22.41 -1.88 18.76
C ASP A 353 -23.02 -1.91 17.34
N ALA A 354 -22.21 -1.71 16.29
CA ALA A 354 -22.68 -1.88 14.92
C ALA A 354 -23.22 -3.31 14.72
N ALA A 355 -24.44 -3.38 14.22
CA ALA A 355 -25.16 -4.63 14.00
C ALA A 355 -24.91 -5.18 12.60
N PRO A 356 -24.99 -6.52 12.42
CA PRO A 356 -25.05 -7.14 11.10
C PRO A 356 -26.16 -6.53 10.24
N GLY A 357 -25.87 -6.26 8.97
CA GLY A 357 -26.83 -5.64 8.03
C GLY A 357 -26.22 -5.03 6.77
N GLY A 358 -24.90 -5.04 6.63
CA GLY A 358 -24.14 -4.57 5.47
C GLY A 358 -24.08 -3.05 5.31
N GLY A 359 -24.71 -2.30 6.22
CA GLY A 359 -24.89 -0.85 6.08
C GLY A 359 -23.95 0.01 6.92
N ALA A 360 -23.16 -0.57 7.82
CA ALA A 360 -22.23 0.22 8.62
C ALA A 360 -21.07 0.72 7.75
N LYS A 361 -20.81 2.03 7.77
CA LYS A 361 -19.74 2.64 6.98
C LYS A 361 -18.47 2.77 7.80
N PRO A 362 -17.36 2.14 7.40
CA PRO A 362 -16.06 2.35 8.03
C PRO A 362 -15.68 3.83 8.06
N THR A 363 -15.25 4.34 9.22
CA THR A 363 -14.72 5.69 9.36
C THR A 363 -13.21 5.64 9.30
N LEU A 364 -12.60 6.30 8.30
CA LEU A 364 -11.15 6.30 8.13
C LEU A 364 -10.47 6.92 9.37
N LEU A 365 -9.57 6.16 9.97
CA LEU A 365 -8.77 6.56 11.13
C LEU A 365 -7.47 7.22 10.70
N ALA A 366 -6.70 6.50 9.89
CA ALA A 366 -5.40 6.92 9.39
C ALA A 366 -5.08 6.18 8.10
N THR A 367 -4.23 6.76 7.26
CA THR A 367 -3.54 6.03 6.18
C THR A 367 -2.05 6.01 6.50
N ALA A 368 -1.47 4.82 6.60
CA ALA A 368 -0.04 4.65 6.85
C ALA A 368 0.61 3.90 5.67
N PRO A 369 1.87 4.18 5.32
CA PRO A 369 2.58 3.47 4.24
C PRO A 369 3.08 2.10 4.74
N LEU A 370 2.17 1.26 5.25
CA LEU A 370 2.44 -0.03 5.87
C LEU A 370 1.68 -1.13 5.14
N SER A 371 2.27 -2.32 5.05
CA SER A 371 1.54 -3.53 4.64
C SER A 371 0.97 -4.19 5.89
N ILE A 372 -0.25 -3.81 6.26
CA ILE A 372 -0.84 -4.18 7.55
C ILE A 372 -1.25 -5.66 7.54
N SER A 373 -0.40 -6.56 8.01
CA SER A 373 -0.71 -8.00 8.10
C SER A 373 -1.54 -8.36 9.33
N SER A 374 -1.49 -7.54 10.38
CA SER A 374 -2.26 -7.79 11.60
C SER A 374 -2.27 -6.57 12.51
N PHE A 375 -3.05 -6.71 13.58
CA PHE A 375 -2.96 -5.91 14.79
C PHE A 375 -2.60 -6.86 15.94
N ALA A 376 -2.02 -6.32 17.01
CA ALA A 376 -1.73 -7.06 18.23
C ALA A 376 -2.37 -6.32 19.40
N GLU A 377 -3.30 -6.98 20.09
CA GLU A 377 -3.83 -6.48 21.36
C GLU A 377 -2.89 -6.89 22.50
N LEU A 378 -2.39 -5.90 23.22
CA LEU A 378 -1.59 -6.07 24.42
C LEU A 378 -2.49 -6.33 25.63
N ASN A 379 -1.91 -6.85 26.71
CA ASN A 379 -2.67 -7.22 27.92
C ASN A 379 -3.39 -6.03 28.56
N ASP A 380 -2.87 -4.81 28.38
CA ASP A 380 -3.45 -3.54 28.81
C ASP A 380 -4.53 -2.98 27.85
N GLY A 381 -4.82 -3.67 26.75
CA GLY A 381 -5.81 -3.28 25.75
C GLY A 381 -5.27 -2.33 24.67
N GLU A 382 -4.00 -1.92 24.76
CA GLU A 382 -3.36 -1.15 23.70
C GLU A 382 -3.17 -1.98 22.45
N LEU A 383 -3.21 -1.33 21.28
CA LEU A 383 -3.02 -2.00 19.99
C LEU A 383 -1.67 -1.62 19.37
N LEU A 384 -1.00 -2.62 18.83
CA LEU A 384 0.07 -2.45 17.85
C LEU A 384 -0.43 -2.81 16.46
N VAL A 385 0.05 -2.11 15.44
CA VAL A 385 -0.08 -2.45 14.02
C VAL A 385 1.16 -3.23 13.60
N VAL A 386 0.95 -4.38 12.96
CA VAL A 386 2.02 -5.27 12.48
C VAL A 386 2.25 -4.99 10.98
N ASP A 387 3.44 -4.53 10.64
CA ASP A 387 3.82 -4.21 9.26
C ASP A 387 4.64 -5.35 8.64
N PHE A 388 4.03 -6.03 7.67
CA PHE A 388 4.60 -7.16 6.96
C PHE A 388 5.85 -6.79 6.16
N ALA A 389 5.79 -5.72 5.39
CA ALA A 389 6.83 -5.36 4.43
C ALA A 389 8.00 -4.66 5.12
N GLY A 390 7.72 -3.69 5.99
CA GLY A 390 8.74 -2.95 6.73
C GLY A 390 9.22 -3.65 8.01
N GLY A 391 8.63 -4.79 8.38
CA GLY A 391 9.11 -5.62 9.48
C GLY A 391 8.95 -4.99 10.86
N GLY A 392 8.08 -3.98 10.99
CA GLY A 392 7.96 -3.14 12.17
C GLY A 392 6.68 -3.36 12.96
N LEU A 393 6.73 -3.08 14.27
CA LEU A 393 5.55 -2.90 15.11
C LEU A 393 5.32 -1.40 15.33
N HIS A 394 4.06 -0.96 15.23
CA HIS A 394 3.70 0.45 15.30
C HIS A 394 2.58 0.67 16.32
N ARG A 395 2.60 1.76 17.09
CA ARG A 395 1.53 2.13 18.03
C ARG A 395 0.52 3.04 17.35
N LEU A 396 -0.75 2.88 17.72
CA LEU A 396 -1.75 3.93 17.56
C LEU A 396 -1.51 4.96 18.67
N GLN A 397 -1.46 6.23 18.32
CA GLN A 397 -1.26 7.35 19.24
C GLN A 397 -2.39 8.34 19.08
N ALA A 398 -2.89 8.92 20.16
CA ALA A 398 -3.83 10.01 20.05
C ALA A 398 -3.17 11.17 19.29
N SER A 399 -3.85 11.67 18.26
CA SER A 399 -3.44 12.91 17.63
C SER A 399 -3.54 14.02 18.67
N ALA A 400 -2.51 14.86 18.78
CA ALA A 400 -2.64 16.09 19.55
C ALA A 400 -3.85 16.89 19.02
N PRO A 401 -4.64 17.54 19.89
CA PRO A 401 -5.61 18.52 19.43
C PRO A 401 -4.87 19.52 18.53
N PRO A 402 -5.49 20.02 17.45
CA PRO A 402 -4.88 21.09 16.67
C PRO A 402 -4.46 22.21 17.61
N ALA A 403 -3.22 22.69 17.47
CA ALA A 403 -2.71 23.76 18.30
C ALA A 403 -3.71 24.94 18.26
N PRO A 404 -4.03 25.58 19.40
CA PRO A 404 -4.88 26.77 19.39
C PRO A 404 -4.27 27.82 18.46
N GLY A 405 -4.97 28.16 17.37
CA GLY A 405 -4.48 29.09 16.34
C GLY A 405 -3.92 28.44 15.07
N GLY A 406 -3.85 27.10 14.97
CA GLY A 406 -3.70 26.41 13.70
C GLY A 406 -5.01 26.49 12.93
N GLY A 407 -5.10 27.36 11.91
CA GLY A 407 -6.27 27.41 11.04
C GLY A 407 -6.57 26.03 10.45
N ALA A 408 -7.85 25.72 10.23
CA ALA A 408 -8.24 24.53 9.48
C ALA A 408 -7.47 24.49 8.15
N PHE A 409 -7.06 23.30 7.71
CA PHE A 409 -6.37 23.17 6.43
C PHE A 409 -7.22 23.83 5.32
N PRO A 410 -6.63 24.69 4.47
CA PRO A 410 -7.40 25.54 3.58
C PRO A 410 -8.34 24.75 2.67
N THR A 411 -9.63 25.12 2.66
CA THR A 411 -10.63 24.48 1.78
C THR A 411 -10.68 25.11 0.39
N LEU A 412 -10.15 26.33 0.23
CA LEU A 412 -10.01 27.03 -1.05
C LEU A 412 -8.55 27.09 -1.47
N LEU A 413 -8.28 26.91 -2.76
CA LEU A 413 -6.93 26.99 -3.32
C LEU A 413 -6.32 28.38 -3.09
N SER A 414 -7.09 29.45 -3.24
CA SER A 414 -6.69 30.83 -2.93
C SER A 414 -6.18 31.04 -1.50
N ALA A 415 -6.64 30.21 -0.55
CA ALA A 415 -6.26 30.28 0.86
C ALA A 415 -5.05 29.40 1.22
N THR A 416 -4.51 28.63 0.26
CA THR A 416 -3.36 27.73 0.49
C THR A 416 -2.02 28.45 0.59
N GLY A 417 -1.94 29.69 0.11
CA GLY A 417 -0.69 30.40 -0.09
C GLY A 417 0.12 29.92 -1.30
N CYS A 418 -0.40 28.96 -2.08
CA CYS A 418 0.19 28.42 -3.31
C CYS A 418 -0.45 28.94 -4.61
N ALA A 419 -1.54 29.69 -4.50
CA ALA A 419 -2.09 30.50 -5.59
C ALA A 419 -2.09 31.98 -5.17
N ASP A 420 -2.13 32.89 -6.15
CA ASP A 420 -2.34 34.30 -5.85
C ASP A 420 -3.73 34.48 -5.20
N PRO A 421 -3.81 35.10 -4.01
CA PRO A 421 -5.06 35.19 -3.25
C PRO A 421 -6.10 36.12 -3.91
N THR A 422 -5.67 37.00 -4.83
CA THR A 422 -6.53 37.92 -5.57
C THR A 422 -6.88 37.41 -6.96
N ASN A 423 -6.05 36.51 -7.51
CA ASN A 423 -6.30 35.85 -8.78
C ASN A 423 -5.79 34.40 -8.76
N PRO A 424 -6.59 33.44 -8.30
CA PRO A 424 -6.15 32.05 -8.10
C PRO A 424 -5.70 31.33 -9.38
N ASN A 425 -5.96 31.90 -10.56
CA ASN A 425 -5.44 31.41 -11.83
C ASN A 425 -3.92 31.60 -11.98
N LEU A 426 -3.29 32.40 -11.11
CA LEU A 426 -1.84 32.62 -11.09
C LEU A 426 -1.21 31.89 -9.89
N PRO A 427 -0.01 31.32 -10.06
CA PRO A 427 0.76 30.81 -8.92
C PRO A 427 1.16 31.96 -7.99
N SER A 428 1.37 31.66 -6.71
CA SER A 428 1.99 32.65 -5.81
C SER A 428 3.40 33.02 -6.27
N ALA A 429 3.82 34.26 -6.03
CA ALA A 429 5.09 34.79 -6.55
C ALA A 429 6.36 34.02 -6.15
N GLY A 430 6.31 33.27 -5.03
CA GLY A 430 7.41 32.43 -4.55
C GLY A 430 7.56 31.08 -5.26
N LEU A 431 6.61 30.71 -6.13
CA LEU A 431 6.62 29.44 -6.83
C LEU A 431 7.51 29.48 -8.07
N ILE A 432 8.28 28.41 -8.27
CA ILE A 432 9.23 28.29 -9.37
C ILE A 432 8.63 27.38 -10.44
N PRO A 433 8.41 27.87 -11.67
CA PRO A 433 7.87 27.04 -12.74
C PRO A 433 8.89 26.01 -13.22
N TYR A 434 8.41 24.85 -13.63
CA TYR A 434 9.25 23.82 -14.24
C TYR A 434 8.46 22.96 -15.24
N ASN A 435 9.17 22.21 -16.06
CA ASN A 435 8.58 21.16 -16.89
C ASN A 435 9.44 19.91 -16.92
N VAL A 436 8.86 18.82 -17.44
CA VAL A 436 9.49 17.50 -17.56
C VAL A 436 9.61 17.11 -19.04
N ASN A 437 10.60 16.28 -19.38
CA ASN A 437 10.81 15.81 -20.75
C ASN A 437 9.70 14.86 -21.22
N ALA A 438 9.41 13.82 -20.43
CA ALA A 438 8.38 12.82 -20.71
C ALA A 438 7.23 12.95 -19.69
N PRO A 439 6.13 13.64 -20.01
CA PRO A 439 5.03 13.84 -19.08
C PRO A 439 4.18 12.57 -18.91
N LEU A 440 3.77 12.30 -17.67
CA LEU A 440 2.71 11.33 -17.36
C LEU A 440 1.43 11.66 -18.15
N TRP A 441 0.80 10.65 -18.74
CA TRP A 441 -0.51 10.72 -19.39
C TRP A 441 -1.62 10.97 -18.38
N SER A 442 -2.56 11.85 -18.71
CA SER A 442 -3.71 12.17 -17.84
C SER A 442 -4.89 12.63 -18.69
N ASP A 443 -5.41 11.74 -19.53
CA ASP A 443 -6.58 11.96 -20.38
C ASP A 443 -6.50 13.24 -21.24
N GLY A 444 -5.34 13.47 -21.86
CA GLY A 444 -5.09 14.63 -22.72
C GLY A 444 -4.94 15.98 -21.99
N ALA A 445 -4.94 16.00 -20.65
CA ALA A 445 -4.80 17.24 -19.91
C ALA A 445 -3.41 17.86 -20.04
N GLN A 446 -3.40 19.14 -20.39
CA GLN A 446 -2.24 20.01 -20.25
C GLN A 446 -1.93 20.23 -18.78
N LYS A 447 -0.65 20.44 -18.46
CA LYS A 447 -0.17 20.49 -17.08
C LYS A 447 0.74 21.70 -16.87
N GLU A 448 0.33 22.59 -15.99
CA GLU A 448 1.19 23.61 -15.40
C GLU A 448 1.82 23.03 -14.14
N ARG A 449 3.12 23.27 -13.93
CA ARG A 449 3.85 22.73 -12.78
C ARG A 449 4.70 23.79 -12.12
N PHE A 450 4.64 23.80 -10.80
CA PHE A 450 5.44 24.69 -9.97
C PHE A 450 5.96 23.95 -8.75
N ILE A 451 7.08 24.42 -8.21
CA ILE A 451 7.61 23.98 -6.93
C ILE A 451 7.76 25.16 -5.98
N GLY A 452 7.26 24.99 -4.76
CA GLY A 452 7.52 25.86 -3.62
C GLY A 452 8.50 25.16 -2.70
N VAL A 453 9.72 25.68 -2.60
CA VAL A 453 10.74 25.17 -1.68
C VAL A 453 10.89 26.16 -0.52
N PRO A 454 10.96 25.72 0.75
CA PRO A 454 11.12 26.63 1.87
C PRO A 454 12.40 27.47 1.77
N ASP A 455 12.31 28.75 2.11
CA ASP A 455 13.45 29.66 2.08
C ASP A 455 14.61 29.15 2.95
N GLY A 456 15.84 29.32 2.47
CA GLY A 456 17.05 28.83 3.16
C GLY A 456 17.31 27.32 3.06
N THR A 457 16.44 26.55 2.39
CA THR A 457 16.61 25.10 2.19
C THR A 457 16.86 24.74 0.72
N SER A 458 17.45 23.58 0.46
CA SER A 458 17.72 23.10 -0.90
C SER A 458 17.40 21.61 -1.05
N MET A 459 16.98 21.20 -2.25
CA MET A 459 16.81 19.79 -2.61
C MET A 459 18.16 19.10 -2.84
N LYS A 460 18.21 17.80 -2.60
CA LYS A 460 19.37 16.94 -2.89
C LYS A 460 19.04 15.96 -3.99
N VAL A 461 20.04 15.60 -4.80
CA VAL A 461 19.89 14.51 -5.77
C VAL A 461 20.03 13.19 -5.02
N GLY A 462 18.93 12.45 -4.93
CA GLY A 462 18.88 11.12 -4.32
C GLY A 462 19.22 10.00 -5.30
N PRO A 463 19.00 8.74 -4.88
CA PRO A 463 19.14 7.57 -5.76
C PRO A 463 18.35 7.74 -7.06
N GLU A 464 18.89 7.19 -8.15
CA GLU A 464 18.29 7.25 -9.50
C GLU A 464 18.09 8.67 -10.06
N GLY A 465 18.62 9.71 -9.39
CA GLY A 465 18.46 11.09 -9.81
C GLY A 465 17.15 11.75 -9.34
N VAL A 466 16.35 11.07 -8.52
CA VAL A 466 15.12 11.65 -7.92
C VAL A 466 15.50 12.74 -6.92
N LEU A 467 14.80 13.88 -6.92
CA LEU A 467 15.10 14.97 -6.00
C LEU A 467 14.47 14.71 -4.62
N ASP A 468 15.30 14.62 -3.58
CA ASP A 468 14.87 14.65 -2.18
C ASP A 468 14.64 16.10 -1.75
N ALA A 469 13.37 16.46 -1.62
CA ALA A 469 12.95 17.82 -1.33
C ALA A 469 12.71 18.03 0.17
N PRO A 470 13.22 19.09 0.81
CA PRO A 470 13.15 19.26 2.27
C PRO A 470 11.70 19.38 2.80
N PRO A 471 11.46 19.03 4.09
CA PRO A 471 10.18 19.28 4.76
C PRO A 471 9.73 20.74 4.59
N GLY A 472 8.45 20.93 4.29
CA GLY A 472 7.86 22.22 3.90
C GLY A 472 7.67 22.38 2.37
N THR A 473 8.28 21.52 1.55
CA THR A 473 8.15 21.62 0.07
C THR A 473 6.73 21.32 -0.41
N VAL A 474 6.26 22.08 -1.42
CA VAL A 474 5.01 21.83 -2.12
C VAL A 474 5.26 21.71 -3.63
N ALA A 475 4.90 20.57 -4.22
CA ALA A 475 4.81 20.42 -5.68
C ALA A 475 3.37 20.71 -6.12
N VAL A 476 3.21 21.71 -6.98
CA VAL A 476 1.92 22.18 -7.50
C VAL A 476 1.75 21.71 -8.93
N LYS A 477 0.60 21.11 -9.23
CA LYS A 477 0.26 20.66 -10.58
C LYS A 477 -1.17 21.02 -10.92
N THR A 478 -1.37 21.87 -11.92
CA THR A 478 -2.70 22.26 -12.40
C THR A 478 -2.97 21.59 -13.74
N PHE A 479 -4.11 20.92 -13.85
CA PHE A 479 -4.57 20.20 -15.03
C PHE A 479 -5.59 21.02 -15.80
N LEU A 480 -5.38 21.14 -17.11
CA LEU A 480 -6.24 21.90 -18.00
C LEU A 480 -6.76 21.01 -19.13
N LEU A 481 -8.07 21.07 -19.38
CA LEU A 481 -8.73 20.44 -20.52
C LEU A 481 -9.27 21.52 -21.45
N GLY A 482 -8.85 21.50 -22.71
CA GLY A 482 -9.24 22.54 -23.68
C GLY A 482 -8.88 23.97 -23.22
N GLY A 483 -7.81 24.13 -22.43
CA GLY A 483 -7.40 25.41 -21.84
C GLY A 483 -8.16 25.83 -20.57
N ARG A 484 -9.20 25.09 -20.14
CA ARG A 484 -9.91 25.33 -18.88
C ARG A 484 -9.27 24.54 -17.74
N ARG A 485 -8.98 25.21 -16.62
CA ARG A 485 -8.51 24.54 -15.38
C ARG A 485 -9.61 23.66 -14.81
N VAL A 486 -9.26 22.42 -14.47
CA VAL A 486 -10.18 21.40 -13.96
C VAL A 486 -9.79 20.98 -12.54
N GLU A 487 -8.50 20.81 -12.33
CA GLU A 487 -7.95 20.27 -11.10
C GLU A 487 -6.62 20.93 -10.76
N THR A 488 -6.38 21.22 -9.48
CA THR A 488 -5.04 21.53 -8.97
C THR A 488 -4.69 20.55 -7.86
N ARG A 489 -3.54 19.88 -7.99
CA ARG A 489 -2.97 19.02 -6.94
C ARG A 489 -1.84 19.74 -6.24
N LEU A 490 -1.88 19.72 -4.91
CA LEU A 490 -0.77 20.10 -4.05
C LEU A 490 -0.21 18.83 -3.42
N PHE A 491 1.02 18.47 -3.76
CA PHE A 491 1.72 17.36 -3.14
C PHE A 491 2.77 17.92 -2.18
N MET A 492 2.53 17.72 -0.88
CA MET A 492 3.19 18.45 0.19
C MET A 492 4.07 17.51 1.01
N ARG A 493 5.32 17.91 1.27
CA ARG A 493 6.15 17.30 2.34
C ARG A 493 5.94 18.13 3.59
N HIS A 494 5.25 17.57 4.57
CA HIS A 494 4.89 18.29 5.78
C HIS A 494 6.09 18.44 6.73
N PRO A 495 6.00 19.29 7.77
CA PRO A 495 7.09 19.50 8.72
C PRO A 495 7.55 18.22 9.45
N ASP A 496 6.68 17.20 9.58
CA ASP A 496 7.00 15.87 10.10
C ASP A 496 7.78 14.99 9.10
N GLY A 497 8.04 15.49 7.89
CA GLY A 497 8.73 14.80 6.81
C GLY A 497 7.83 13.90 5.95
N VAL A 498 6.55 13.74 6.32
CA VAL A 498 5.58 12.87 5.64
C VAL A 498 5.00 13.57 4.41
N TRP A 499 4.82 12.81 3.33
CA TRP A 499 4.19 13.30 2.10
C TRP A 499 2.67 13.09 2.11
N ALA A 500 1.92 14.05 1.58
CA ALA A 500 0.49 13.90 1.33
C ALA A 500 0.04 14.68 0.08
N GLY A 501 -0.96 14.13 -0.62
CA GLY A 501 -1.61 14.77 -1.77
C GLY A 501 -2.93 15.44 -1.40
N TYR A 502 -3.18 16.62 -1.96
CA TYR A 502 -4.42 17.39 -1.81
C TYR A 502 -4.95 17.78 -3.18
N THR A 503 -6.18 17.35 -3.47
CA THR A 503 -6.84 17.58 -4.76
C THR A 503 -7.87 18.69 -4.63
N TYR A 504 -7.76 19.72 -5.47
CA TYR A 504 -8.72 20.83 -5.54
C TYR A 504 -9.47 20.79 -6.88
N GLU A 505 -10.81 20.80 -6.83
CA GLU A 505 -11.68 20.90 -8.01
C GLU A 505 -11.95 22.37 -8.33
N TRP A 506 -11.65 22.79 -9.56
CA TRP A 506 -11.97 24.13 -10.04
C TRP A 506 -13.47 24.31 -10.22
N ASN A 507 -13.99 25.46 -9.75
CA ASN A 507 -15.40 25.79 -9.95
C ASN A 507 -15.71 26.07 -11.44
N ASP A 508 -16.99 26.03 -11.80
CA ASP A 508 -17.41 26.19 -13.20
C ASP A 508 -17.11 27.60 -13.75
N ALA A 509 -17.02 28.60 -12.86
CA ALA A 509 -16.63 29.97 -13.21
C ALA A 509 -15.11 30.14 -13.43
N GLY A 510 -14.28 29.16 -13.06
CA GLY A 510 -12.81 29.25 -13.16
C GLY A 510 -12.18 30.31 -12.24
N THR A 511 -12.85 30.65 -11.14
CA THR A 511 -12.41 31.73 -10.23
C THR A 511 -11.60 31.22 -9.05
N ASP A 512 -11.83 29.99 -8.61
CA ASP A 512 -11.09 29.33 -7.53
C ASP A 512 -11.32 27.80 -7.59
N ALA A 513 -10.65 27.05 -6.74
CA ALA A 513 -10.80 25.61 -6.59
C ALA A 513 -11.04 25.20 -5.14
N VAL A 514 -11.86 24.17 -4.94
CA VAL A 514 -12.29 23.67 -3.62
C VAL A 514 -11.63 22.33 -3.34
N LEU A 515 -11.09 22.16 -2.13
CA LEU A 515 -10.49 20.92 -1.66
C LEU A 515 -11.52 19.78 -1.66
N LEU A 516 -11.13 18.64 -2.22
CA LEU A 516 -11.88 17.39 -2.12
C LEU A 516 -11.38 16.57 -0.93
N GLU A 517 -12.29 16.16 -0.05
CA GLU A 517 -11.97 15.29 1.08
C GLU A 517 -11.77 13.82 0.65
N THR A 518 -12.50 13.39 -0.37
CA THR A 518 -12.45 12.05 -0.97
C THR A 518 -12.21 12.13 -2.47
N GLY A 519 -11.98 10.97 -3.10
CA GLY A 519 -11.95 10.88 -4.56
C GLY A 519 -13.32 11.22 -5.16
N LYS A 520 -13.32 11.66 -6.42
CA LYS A 520 -14.54 12.06 -7.14
C LYS A 520 -14.41 11.73 -8.61
N VAL A 521 -15.52 11.35 -9.24
CA VAL A 521 -15.61 11.19 -10.70
C VAL A 521 -16.69 12.13 -11.21
N LYS A 522 -16.41 12.92 -12.26
CA LYS A 522 -17.36 13.89 -12.83
C LYS A 522 -17.15 14.01 -14.34
N PRO A 523 -18.21 14.22 -15.14
CA PRO A 523 -18.05 14.63 -16.53
C PRO A 523 -17.44 16.04 -16.62
N VAL A 524 -16.44 16.21 -17.47
CA VAL A 524 -15.82 17.50 -17.80
C VAL A 524 -15.82 17.65 -19.33
N GLY A 525 -16.75 18.45 -19.84
CA GLY A 525 -17.02 18.48 -21.29
C GLY A 525 -17.58 17.13 -21.76
N ALA A 526 -16.95 16.54 -22.77
CA ALA A 526 -17.35 15.24 -23.34
C ALA A 526 -16.65 14.03 -22.71
N GLN A 527 -15.71 14.24 -21.78
CA GLN A 527 -14.94 13.16 -21.14
C GLN A 527 -15.25 13.04 -19.65
N THR A 528 -14.98 11.86 -19.10
CA THR A 528 -15.02 11.64 -17.64
C THR A 528 -13.69 12.06 -17.03
N TRP A 529 -13.72 12.81 -15.93
CA TRP A 529 -12.53 13.16 -15.16
C TRP A 529 -12.59 12.51 -13.78
N THR A 530 -11.48 11.89 -13.39
CA THR A 530 -11.32 11.26 -12.07
C THR A 530 -10.36 12.07 -11.22
N PHE A 531 -10.89 12.65 -10.15
CA PHE A 531 -10.14 13.30 -9.09
C PHE A 531 -9.71 12.24 -8.06
N PRO A 532 -8.41 12.04 -7.82
CA PRO A 532 -7.93 11.07 -6.85
C PRO A 532 -8.20 11.55 -5.42
N SER A 533 -8.53 10.61 -4.54
CA SER A 533 -8.49 10.82 -3.10
C SER A 533 -7.04 11.02 -2.61
N ARG A 534 -6.89 11.41 -1.34
CA ARG A 534 -5.55 11.45 -0.70
C ARG A 534 -4.88 10.07 -0.74
N GLY A 535 -5.64 9.00 -0.51
CA GLY A 535 -5.14 7.63 -0.56
C GLY A 535 -4.75 7.20 -1.98
N ASP A 536 -5.53 7.58 -2.99
CA ASP A 536 -5.23 7.24 -4.39
C ASP A 536 -3.94 7.93 -4.85
N CYS A 537 -3.68 9.16 -4.37
CA CYS A 537 -2.39 9.81 -4.60
C CYS A 537 -1.24 8.93 -4.11
N MET A 538 -1.35 8.33 -2.91
CA MET A 538 -0.28 7.54 -2.30
C MET A 538 -0.05 6.19 -2.98
N GLN A 539 -0.99 5.68 -3.80
CA GLN A 539 -0.74 4.48 -4.61
C GLN A 539 0.42 4.72 -5.59
N CYS A 540 0.48 5.91 -6.20
CA CYS A 540 1.58 6.29 -7.08
C CYS A 540 2.72 7.00 -6.34
N HIS A 541 2.40 7.81 -5.34
CA HIS A 541 3.36 8.60 -4.59
C HIS A 541 3.88 7.83 -3.37
N ASN A 542 4.64 6.76 -3.61
CA ASN A 542 5.13 5.84 -2.58
C ASN A 542 6.66 5.90 -2.42
N ALA A 543 7.18 5.19 -1.41
CA ALA A 543 8.60 5.16 -1.09
C ALA A 543 9.47 4.57 -2.22
N ALA A 544 9.02 3.48 -2.86
CA ALA A 544 9.74 2.85 -3.96
C ALA A 544 9.96 3.83 -5.13
N ALA A 545 8.96 4.67 -5.42
CA ALA A 545 9.03 5.70 -6.46
C ALA A 545 9.63 7.05 -6.00
N GLY A 546 10.10 7.16 -4.75
CA GLY A 546 10.70 8.38 -4.20
C GLY A 546 9.71 9.53 -3.92
N PHE A 547 8.41 9.23 -3.85
CA PHE A 547 7.29 10.16 -3.62
C PHE A 547 7.07 11.25 -4.68
N VAL A 548 8.07 12.04 -5.12
CA VAL A 548 7.83 13.22 -5.98
C VAL A 548 8.01 12.92 -7.47
N LEU A 549 6.94 12.42 -8.08
CA LEU A 549 6.94 11.96 -9.47
C LEU A 549 7.29 13.09 -10.47
N GLY A 550 8.36 12.88 -11.24
CA GLY A 550 8.83 13.78 -12.30
C GLY A 550 9.80 14.87 -11.84
N LEU A 551 10.04 15.05 -10.53
CA LEU A 551 11.18 15.84 -10.04
C LEU A 551 12.41 14.94 -9.98
N GLU A 552 12.98 14.72 -11.15
CA GLU A 552 14.15 13.86 -11.36
C GLU A 552 15.11 14.55 -12.33
N VAL A 553 16.41 14.42 -12.09
CA VAL A 553 17.45 15.02 -12.92
C VAL A 553 17.22 14.75 -14.41
N ALA A 554 16.94 13.50 -14.81
CA ALA A 554 16.75 13.15 -16.21
C ALA A 554 15.49 13.76 -16.84
N GLN A 555 14.44 13.99 -16.04
CA GLN A 555 13.22 14.67 -16.48
C GLN A 555 13.39 16.18 -16.58
N LEU A 556 14.20 16.77 -15.69
CA LEU A 556 14.42 18.21 -15.60
C LEU A 556 15.56 18.72 -16.49
N ASN A 557 16.39 17.83 -17.05
CA ASN A 557 17.50 18.20 -17.94
C ASN A 557 16.97 18.62 -19.33
N ARG A 558 16.57 19.88 -19.44
CA ARG A 558 16.05 20.52 -20.65
C ARG A 558 16.18 22.03 -20.56
N ASP A 559 16.06 22.69 -21.69
CA ASP A 559 15.81 24.13 -21.71
C ASP A 559 14.35 24.43 -21.32
N PHE A 560 14.16 25.52 -20.60
CA PHE A 560 12.87 25.98 -20.12
C PHE A 560 12.68 27.48 -20.37
N PRO A 561 11.50 27.92 -20.86
CA PRO A 561 11.19 29.33 -21.02
C PRO A 561 10.79 29.94 -19.67
N TYR A 562 11.60 30.88 -19.18
CA TYR A 562 11.36 31.59 -17.93
C TYR A 562 10.65 32.94 -18.16
N PRO A 563 9.99 33.50 -17.13
CA PRO A 563 9.46 34.85 -17.16
C PRO A 563 10.49 35.88 -17.65
N GLY A 564 10.06 36.86 -18.44
CA GLY A 564 10.96 37.82 -19.08
C GLY A 564 11.57 37.34 -20.41
N GLY A 565 11.12 36.19 -20.93
CA GLY A 565 11.47 35.71 -22.27
C GLY A 565 12.81 34.99 -22.37
N ARG A 566 13.42 34.63 -21.24
CA ARG A 566 14.71 33.92 -21.20
C ARG A 566 14.51 32.42 -21.43
N LEU A 567 15.22 31.86 -22.40
CA LEU A 567 15.34 30.41 -22.57
C LEU A 567 16.67 29.97 -21.97
N ALA A 568 16.62 29.06 -20.98
CA ALA A 568 17.82 28.63 -20.26
C ALA A 568 17.72 27.17 -19.79
N PRO A 569 18.85 26.48 -19.54
CA PRO A 569 18.86 25.15 -18.94
C PRO A 569 18.20 25.17 -17.57
N GLN A 570 17.16 24.35 -17.40
CA GLN A 570 16.34 24.34 -16.18
C GLN A 570 17.15 23.90 -14.95
N LEU A 571 17.91 22.81 -15.06
CA LEU A 571 18.78 22.34 -13.96
C LEU A 571 19.85 23.37 -13.60
N GLY A 572 20.45 24.02 -14.59
CA GLY A 572 21.45 25.07 -14.38
C GLY A 572 20.85 26.27 -13.65
N THR A 573 19.64 26.68 -14.06
CA THR A 573 18.91 27.75 -13.40
C THR A 573 18.56 27.39 -11.96
N LEU A 574 18.00 26.21 -11.70
CA LEU A 574 17.65 25.74 -10.35
C LEU A 574 18.88 25.64 -9.43
N ALA A 575 20.02 25.22 -9.96
CA ALA A 575 21.28 25.20 -9.22
C ALA A 575 21.79 26.62 -8.93
N HIS A 576 21.74 27.51 -9.92
CA HIS A 576 22.17 28.91 -9.77
C HIS A 576 21.38 29.65 -8.68
N ILE A 577 20.06 29.47 -8.63
CA ILE A 577 19.22 30.08 -7.60
C ILE A 577 19.18 29.28 -6.28
N GLY A 578 20.05 28.29 -6.11
CA GLY A 578 20.20 27.55 -4.84
C GLY A 578 19.00 26.67 -4.47
N VAL A 579 18.19 26.23 -5.44
CA VAL A 579 17.07 25.31 -5.20
C VAL A 579 17.57 23.88 -5.04
N LEU A 580 18.64 23.49 -5.73
CA LEU A 580 19.23 22.16 -5.64
C LEU A 580 20.74 22.21 -5.87
N THR A 581 21.46 21.19 -5.39
CA THR A 581 22.88 21.00 -5.69
C THR A 581 23.04 19.86 -6.72
N LEU A 582 23.71 20.16 -7.83
CA LEU A 582 23.96 19.17 -8.88
C LEU A 582 25.23 18.34 -8.60
N PRO A 583 25.24 17.04 -8.98
CA PRO A 583 26.41 16.18 -8.80
C PRO A 583 27.50 16.43 -9.85
N GLY A 584 27.23 17.24 -10.87
CA GLY A 584 28.17 17.57 -11.94
C GLY A 584 27.60 18.59 -12.93
N PRO A 585 28.35 18.94 -13.98
CA PRO A 585 27.92 19.87 -15.02
C PRO A 585 26.65 19.39 -15.74
N VAL A 586 25.70 20.29 -16.01
CA VAL A 586 24.39 19.96 -16.62
C VAL A 586 24.52 19.15 -17.91
N ALA A 587 25.51 19.49 -18.75
CA ALA A 587 25.75 18.80 -20.02
C ALA A 587 26.16 17.32 -19.88
N GLN A 588 26.59 16.88 -18.70
CA GLN A 588 26.99 15.50 -18.40
C GLN A 588 25.90 14.72 -17.64
N LEU A 589 24.81 15.38 -17.25
CA LEU A 589 23.72 14.73 -16.52
C LEU A 589 22.81 13.95 -17.48
N PRO A 590 22.16 12.87 -17.00
CA PRO A 590 21.23 12.11 -17.82
C PRO A 590 20.06 12.99 -18.29
N ARG A 591 19.46 12.59 -19.41
CA ARG A 591 18.28 13.24 -20.00
C ARG A 591 17.35 12.17 -20.57
N MET A 592 16.08 12.21 -20.18
CA MET A 592 15.03 11.45 -20.85
C MET A 592 14.59 12.21 -22.10
N PRO A 593 14.37 11.53 -23.24
CA PRO A 593 13.80 12.16 -24.42
C PRO A 593 12.31 12.45 -24.25
N ALA A 594 11.83 13.45 -24.98
CA ALA A 594 10.40 13.69 -25.12
C ALA A 594 9.78 12.64 -26.05
N TYR A 595 8.49 12.32 -25.86
CA TYR A 595 7.84 11.28 -26.65
C TYR A 595 7.79 11.60 -28.16
N ASP A 596 7.73 12.88 -28.51
CA ASP A 596 7.75 13.45 -29.87
C ASP A 596 9.14 13.98 -30.29
N GLY A 597 10.18 13.68 -29.50
CA GLY A 597 11.54 14.10 -29.77
C GLY A 597 12.20 13.38 -30.95
N PRO A 598 13.35 13.88 -31.44
CA PRO A 598 14.10 13.29 -32.54
C PRO A 598 14.89 12.02 -32.15
N GLU A 599 14.94 11.67 -30.86
CA GLU A 599 15.71 10.54 -30.35
C GLU A 599 15.18 9.18 -30.86
N PRO A 600 16.00 8.10 -30.80
CA PRO A 600 15.58 6.77 -31.21
C PRO A 600 14.26 6.34 -30.55
N VAL A 601 13.44 5.60 -31.30
CA VAL A 601 12.09 5.18 -30.86
C VAL A 601 12.12 4.41 -29.54
N GLU A 602 13.16 3.60 -29.31
CA GLU A 602 13.35 2.88 -28.05
C GLU A 602 13.54 3.82 -26.86
N GLU A 603 14.43 4.80 -26.96
CA GLU A 603 14.70 5.71 -25.84
C GLU A 603 13.43 6.51 -25.49
N ARG A 604 12.68 6.96 -26.50
CA ARG A 604 11.39 7.64 -26.32
C ARG A 604 10.34 6.75 -25.67
N ALA A 605 10.18 5.51 -26.16
CA ALA A 605 9.24 4.56 -25.59
C ALA A 605 9.60 4.19 -24.14
N ARG A 606 10.88 4.00 -23.83
CA ARG A 606 11.34 3.69 -22.47
C ARG A 606 11.17 4.87 -21.52
N ALA A 607 11.39 6.11 -21.96
CA ALA A 607 11.10 7.30 -21.17
C ALA A 607 9.60 7.46 -20.90
N TYR A 608 8.76 7.17 -21.89
CA TYR A 608 7.31 7.13 -21.73
C TYR A 608 6.88 6.07 -20.70
N LEU A 609 7.40 4.84 -20.80
CA LEU A 609 7.09 3.77 -19.84
C LEU A 609 7.60 4.08 -18.43
N HIS A 610 8.75 4.74 -18.30
CA HIS A 610 9.22 5.22 -17.01
C HIS A 610 8.21 6.19 -16.38
N ALA A 611 7.79 7.21 -17.12
CA ALA A 611 6.89 8.24 -16.60
C ALA A 611 5.47 7.70 -16.28
N ASN A 612 5.03 6.67 -16.99
CA ASN A 612 3.64 6.18 -16.93
C ASN A 612 3.44 4.86 -16.20
N CYS A 613 4.49 4.04 -16.06
CA CYS A 613 4.35 2.66 -15.62
C CYS A 613 5.40 2.23 -14.58
N ALA A 614 6.61 2.82 -14.57
CA ALA A 614 7.67 2.41 -13.65
C ALA A 614 7.36 2.70 -12.18
N VAL A 615 6.43 3.59 -11.88
CA VAL A 615 5.95 3.82 -10.51
C VAL A 615 5.43 2.53 -9.84
N CYS A 616 4.76 1.67 -10.61
CA CYS A 616 4.26 0.38 -10.13
C CYS A 616 5.20 -0.77 -10.54
N HIS A 617 5.74 -0.71 -11.76
CA HIS A 617 6.60 -1.76 -12.33
C HIS A 617 8.07 -1.41 -12.13
N ARG A 618 8.53 -1.60 -10.89
CA ARG A 618 9.91 -1.47 -10.42
C ARG A 618 10.08 -2.36 -9.19
N PRO A 619 11.31 -2.66 -8.76
CA PRO A 619 11.54 -3.32 -7.47
C PRO A 619 10.81 -2.58 -6.34
N GLU A 620 10.14 -3.34 -5.47
CA GLU A 620 9.33 -2.83 -4.34
C GLU A 620 8.12 -1.97 -4.74
N GLY A 621 7.79 -1.91 -6.04
CA GLY A 621 6.58 -1.25 -6.54
C GLY A 621 5.32 -2.08 -6.32
N LEU A 622 4.16 -1.44 -6.41
CA LEU A 622 2.84 -2.09 -6.20
C LEU A 622 2.35 -2.90 -7.42
N GLY A 623 3.11 -2.92 -8.52
CA GLY A 623 2.78 -3.68 -9.72
C GLY A 623 2.87 -5.19 -9.48
N ARG A 624 2.02 -5.95 -10.17
CA ARG A 624 2.11 -7.42 -10.15
C ARG A 624 3.18 -7.90 -11.13
N GLY A 625 3.97 -8.90 -10.75
CA GLY A 625 5.10 -9.44 -11.51
C GLY A 625 6.43 -8.73 -11.24
N GLU A 626 7.50 -9.17 -11.89
CA GLU A 626 8.87 -8.73 -11.59
C GLU A 626 9.46 -7.69 -12.57
N SER A 627 8.62 -7.04 -13.39
CA SER A 627 9.10 -6.12 -14.42
C SER A 627 9.64 -4.81 -13.84
N ASP A 628 10.73 -4.32 -14.42
CA ASP A 628 11.35 -3.03 -14.07
C ASP A 628 11.38 -2.10 -15.28
N LEU A 629 10.51 -1.09 -15.27
CA LEU A 629 10.30 -0.15 -16.36
C LEU A 629 11.09 1.15 -16.20
N ARG A 630 12.02 1.24 -15.24
CA ARG A 630 12.81 2.46 -15.05
C ARG A 630 13.66 2.75 -16.30
N TYR A 631 13.76 4.02 -16.69
CA TYR A 631 14.51 4.45 -17.88
C TYR A 631 16.00 4.07 -17.82
N ALA A 632 16.60 4.04 -16.64
CA ALA A 632 17.99 3.63 -16.47
C ALA A 632 18.20 2.11 -16.57
N THR A 633 17.16 1.28 -16.45
CA THR A 633 17.27 -0.19 -16.43
C THR A 633 17.44 -0.75 -17.85
N PRO A 634 18.57 -1.36 -18.21
CA PRO A 634 18.76 -1.93 -19.55
C PRO A 634 17.66 -2.93 -19.91
N LEU A 635 17.20 -2.96 -21.17
CA LEU A 635 16.07 -3.82 -21.61
C LEU A 635 16.22 -5.28 -21.17
N ALA A 636 17.44 -5.82 -21.24
CA ALA A 636 17.75 -7.19 -20.82
C ALA A 636 17.46 -7.47 -19.32
N ASN A 637 17.49 -6.44 -18.48
CA ASN A 637 17.26 -6.54 -17.03
C ASN A 637 15.83 -6.17 -16.63
N THR A 638 15.00 -5.70 -17.57
CA THR A 638 13.62 -5.28 -17.29
C THR A 638 12.65 -6.44 -17.05
N LYS A 639 13.06 -7.67 -17.38
CA LYS A 639 12.20 -8.87 -17.41
C LYS A 639 10.93 -8.71 -18.26
N LEU A 640 11.02 -7.96 -19.36
CA LEU A 640 9.90 -7.73 -20.30
C LEU A 640 10.02 -8.55 -21.59
N CYS A 641 11.16 -8.46 -22.26
CA CYS A 641 11.30 -9.00 -23.61
C CYS A 641 11.45 -10.52 -23.56
N GLY A 642 10.59 -11.26 -24.27
CA GLY A 642 10.71 -12.72 -24.33
C GLY A 642 10.16 -13.44 -23.11
N VAL A 643 9.54 -12.70 -22.16
CA VAL A 643 9.08 -13.24 -20.88
C VAL A 643 7.59 -13.59 -20.96
N ALA A 644 7.22 -14.78 -20.47
CA ALA A 644 5.82 -15.19 -20.41
C ALA A 644 5.06 -14.40 -19.32
N PRO A 645 3.79 -14.02 -19.56
CA PRO A 645 3.00 -13.31 -18.56
C PRO A 645 2.54 -14.25 -17.43
N GLU A 646 2.80 -13.87 -16.18
CA GLU A 646 2.32 -14.61 -15.00
C GLU A 646 0.84 -14.30 -14.67
N HIS A 647 0.31 -13.18 -15.16
CA HIS A 647 -1.02 -12.66 -14.81
C HIS A 647 -1.95 -12.53 -16.02
N GLY A 648 -2.05 -13.62 -16.79
CA GLY A 648 -2.96 -13.77 -17.93
C GLY A 648 -2.41 -13.22 -19.25
N ASP A 649 -2.75 -13.92 -20.33
CA ASP A 649 -2.27 -13.69 -21.70
C ASP A 649 -3.23 -12.84 -22.57
N LEU A 650 -4.31 -12.34 -21.96
CA LEU A 650 -5.39 -11.60 -22.63
C LEU A 650 -6.02 -12.36 -23.80
N GLY A 651 -6.08 -13.70 -23.71
CA GLY A 651 -6.64 -14.58 -24.71
C GLY A 651 -5.72 -14.82 -25.91
N VAL A 652 -4.44 -14.48 -25.81
CA VAL A 652 -3.46 -14.69 -26.87
C VAL A 652 -2.53 -15.85 -26.48
N ALA A 653 -2.76 -17.01 -27.10
CA ALA A 653 -1.98 -18.21 -26.84
C ALA A 653 -0.48 -17.96 -27.09
N GLY A 654 0.35 -18.27 -26.09
CA GLY A 654 1.80 -18.05 -26.16
C GLY A 654 2.17 -16.58 -26.31
N ALA A 655 1.39 -15.66 -25.73
CA ALA A 655 1.79 -14.26 -25.61
C ALA A 655 3.02 -14.11 -24.70
N LEU A 656 3.78 -13.06 -24.97
CA LEU A 656 4.88 -12.61 -24.12
C LEU A 656 4.56 -11.21 -23.61
N LEU A 657 5.21 -10.78 -22.52
CA LEU A 657 5.11 -9.40 -22.04
C LEU A 657 5.49 -8.41 -23.14
N ILE A 658 6.63 -8.67 -23.81
CA ILE A 658 6.96 -8.14 -25.15
C ILE A 658 7.37 -9.30 -26.06
N THR A 659 6.69 -9.42 -27.20
CA THR A 659 7.08 -10.26 -28.34
C THR A 659 7.83 -9.38 -29.34
N PRO A 660 9.14 -9.57 -29.59
CA PRO A 660 9.89 -8.79 -30.56
C PRO A 660 9.22 -8.76 -31.93
N GLY A 661 9.08 -7.56 -32.50
CA GLY A 661 8.49 -7.35 -33.82
C GLY A 661 6.96 -7.47 -33.88
N ASP A 662 6.28 -7.87 -32.80
CA ASP A 662 4.83 -8.12 -32.81
C ASP A 662 4.10 -7.49 -31.60
N PRO A 663 3.61 -6.24 -31.74
CA PRO A 663 2.79 -5.60 -30.71
C PRO A 663 1.49 -6.35 -30.43
N SER A 664 0.90 -7.01 -31.42
CA SER A 664 -0.40 -7.69 -31.28
C SER A 664 -0.33 -8.92 -30.37
N ARG A 665 0.87 -9.51 -30.25
CA ARG A 665 1.21 -10.62 -29.34
C ARG A 665 1.92 -10.16 -28.05
N SER A 666 2.08 -8.87 -27.85
CA SER A 666 2.73 -8.29 -26.67
C SER A 666 1.70 -7.86 -25.63
N VAL A 667 1.72 -8.48 -24.46
CA VAL A 667 0.78 -8.15 -23.36
C VAL A 667 0.89 -6.69 -22.96
N LEU A 668 2.10 -6.10 -22.95
CA LEU A 668 2.30 -4.68 -22.65
C LEU A 668 1.46 -3.78 -23.58
N SER A 669 1.63 -3.92 -24.90
CA SER A 669 0.88 -3.16 -25.90
C SER A 669 -0.63 -3.42 -25.75
N ARG A 670 -1.05 -4.69 -25.66
CA ARG A 670 -2.48 -5.02 -25.51
C ARG A 670 -3.11 -4.40 -24.27
N ARG A 671 -2.41 -4.32 -23.13
CA ARG A 671 -2.89 -3.64 -21.92
C ARG A 671 -3.00 -2.13 -22.12
N MET A 672 -2.05 -1.51 -22.82
CA MET A 672 -2.11 -0.07 -23.15
C MET A 672 -3.28 0.25 -24.10
N HIS A 673 -3.58 -0.64 -25.05
CA HIS A 673 -4.74 -0.50 -25.96
C HIS A 673 -6.08 -0.92 -25.34
N GLY A 674 -6.04 -1.63 -24.21
CA GLY A 674 -7.21 -2.26 -23.61
C GLY A 674 -8.25 -1.29 -23.04
N GLN A 675 -9.40 -1.85 -22.71
CA GLN A 675 -10.41 -1.22 -21.86
C GLN A 675 -10.36 -1.85 -20.45
N PRO A 676 -10.90 -1.18 -19.42
CA PRO A 676 -11.08 -1.81 -18.11
C PRO A 676 -11.82 -3.16 -18.24
N PRO A 677 -11.45 -4.19 -17.46
CA PRO A 677 -10.45 -4.18 -16.38
C PRO A 677 -9.01 -4.51 -16.83
N ALA A 678 -8.77 -4.75 -18.13
CA ALA A 678 -7.46 -5.19 -18.63
C ALA A 678 -6.47 -4.03 -18.87
N ARG A 679 -6.98 -2.79 -18.94
CA ARG A 679 -6.19 -1.57 -19.20
C ARG A 679 -5.11 -1.34 -18.13
N MET A 680 -3.94 -0.89 -18.58
CA MET A 680 -2.91 -0.30 -17.72
C MET A 680 -2.50 1.09 -18.22
N PRO A 681 -2.28 2.08 -17.33
CA PRO A 681 -2.51 2.01 -15.89
C PRO A 681 -4.02 1.92 -15.55
N PRO A 682 -4.40 1.35 -14.39
CA PRO A 682 -5.80 1.12 -14.04
C PRO A 682 -6.45 2.33 -13.35
N LEU A 683 -5.66 3.36 -13.02
CA LEU A 683 -6.04 4.48 -12.18
C LEU A 683 -6.02 5.78 -12.97
N ALA A 684 -7.02 6.65 -12.71
CA ALA A 684 -7.10 8.03 -13.17
C ALA A 684 -6.92 8.27 -14.68
N VAL A 685 -7.20 7.24 -15.51
CA VAL A 685 -7.22 7.34 -16.97
C VAL A 685 -8.49 6.69 -17.55
N SER A 686 -9.26 7.48 -18.27
CA SER A 686 -10.48 7.07 -18.97
C SER A 686 -10.28 7.05 -20.49
N VAL A 687 -9.32 7.82 -21.00
CA VAL A 687 -9.03 7.98 -22.42
C VAL A 687 -7.76 7.23 -22.79
N LYS A 688 -7.80 6.53 -23.93
CA LYS A 688 -6.63 5.87 -24.50
C LYS A 688 -5.58 6.92 -24.89
N ASP A 689 -4.33 6.74 -24.45
CA ASP A 689 -3.21 7.51 -24.97
C ASP A 689 -2.79 6.97 -26.35
N THR A 690 -3.38 7.50 -27.42
CA THR A 690 -3.06 7.07 -28.78
C THR A 690 -1.58 7.26 -29.11
N GLN A 691 -0.99 8.40 -28.75
CA GLN A 691 0.40 8.71 -29.07
C GLN A 691 1.37 7.81 -28.29
N GLY A 692 1.13 7.62 -26.99
CA GLY A 692 1.90 6.70 -26.16
C GLY A 692 1.80 5.26 -26.65
N THR A 693 0.61 4.83 -27.06
CA THR A 693 0.41 3.47 -27.61
C THR A 693 1.12 3.26 -28.95
N GLU A 694 1.02 4.22 -29.88
CA GLU A 694 1.71 4.16 -31.17
C GLU A 694 3.23 4.17 -31.00
N LEU A 695 3.74 4.94 -30.04
CA LEU A 695 5.17 4.98 -29.72
C LEU A 695 5.69 3.63 -29.22
N VAL A 696 4.97 2.99 -28.29
CA VAL A 696 5.35 1.67 -27.76
C VAL A 696 5.21 0.58 -28.82
N ASP A 697 4.16 0.62 -29.64
CA ASP A 697 3.99 -0.30 -30.77
C ASP A 697 5.12 -0.16 -31.80
N ALA A 698 5.51 1.07 -32.14
CA ALA A 698 6.63 1.33 -33.05
C ALA A 698 7.95 0.81 -32.47
N TRP A 699 8.19 0.97 -31.16
CA TRP A 699 9.34 0.39 -30.51
C TRP A 699 9.33 -1.14 -30.56
N ILE A 700 8.23 -1.79 -30.15
CA ILE A 700 8.11 -3.25 -30.18
C ILE A 700 8.33 -3.78 -31.61
N SER A 701 7.74 -3.12 -32.61
CA SER A 701 7.89 -3.49 -34.02
C SER A 701 9.33 -3.35 -34.53
N SER A 702 10.10 -2.43 -33.95
CA SER A 702 11.52 -2.22 -34.28
C SER A 702 12.48 -3.25 -33.66
N LEU A 703 12.02 -4.06 -32.69
CA LEU A 703 12.85 -5.05 -32.00
C LEU A 703 13.05 -6.31 -32.85
N PRO A 704 14.26 -6.61 -33.34
CA PRO A 704 14.50 -7.82 -34.15
C PRO A 704 14.56 -9.09 -33.29
N ALA A 705 15.02 -8.98 -32.04
CA ALA A 705 15.12 -10.05 -31.05
C ALA A 705 15.25 -9.42 -29.65
N CYS A 706 15.07 -10.23 -28.61
CA CYS A 706 15.38 -9.79 -27.26
C CYS A 706 16.90 -9.74 -27.03
N PRO A 707 17.42 -8.70 -26.39
CA PRO A 707 18.83 -8.66 -26.01
C PRO A 707 19.13 -9.81 -25.04
N ALA A 708 20.29 -10.44 -25.20
CA ALA A 708 20.77 -11.46 -24.27
C ALA A 708 20.96 -10.81 -22.88
N GLY A 709 20.39 -11.43 -21.85
CA GLY A 709 20.66 -11.07 -20.46
C GLY A 709 22.13 -11.25 -20.10
N PRO A 710 22.61 -10.60 -19.04
CA PRO A 710 23.81 -11.05 -18.33
C PRO A 710 23.65 -12.49 -17.80
#